data_AF-A0A0D2E848-F1
#
_entry.id   AF-A0A0D2E848-F1
#
_cell.length_a   1.000
_cell.length_b   1.000
_cell.length_c   1.000
_cell.angle_alpha   90.00
_cell.angle_beta   90.00
_cell.angle_gamma   90.00
#
_symmetry.space_group_name_H-M   'P 1'
#
loop_
_entity.id
_entity.type
_entity.pdbx_description
1 polymer ?
#
loop_
_entity_poly.entity_id
_entity_poly.type
_entity_poly.pdbx_seq_one_letter_code
_entity_poly.pdbx_strand_id
1 'polypeptide(L)'
;MATSEHGKSLESTGSEVRLRIKGLRRYLDDDAPEPSSPDDDMPIPESEETILLPGDIPVSELWTKLEELGYVLPDSLSRNGEKWKPGRIKPQLHEFEQITVVQDDLPSDPSKSIHIDDRLIAYANRHFGQAIQFNVGEDDSNLYGTKIDSLKDSRGLEIIFHRTVRMPDDEKLHQLPGSLGAFPLYSVEGYANKLPSAIVQAGGVFMPMWQREALWISLEARIGTRYALRFSVGRINAVSGEKMDQEKDISADGQGVQDYVVVPGQEWLDGICVAPGIVRQFVAMPLGSGYTVEGQKTGEEKHGGLQIEIIPAFQERLRTWAKDQTGDIKASDLEYGRLNEHSTPRQLGFGVGNTIRLYPEKAVEYVPATVADMVGGAQVDEDCPVSISCLLSWKYMSSYSDAPRRPQGVYQSIESMGVESALANHGFEHMMATSSAYTRGESLSMADQGLPALAAADEGFDAGEFEAATYQDMSREPQMNAAESKPTITTKDLKAMGLAAGGKLVQDIYRDHNPASIWNTEAARLVHVHILDPASCEAVTHVVPPPPPIDAMGYVEEGGAFFVVEEQPENRVDGGDFDNVKSVSAMDQQKGVQSEPSLDPSQPTRVRPCDHQFCNVCVREVDPLAITRSFTSAEPPSREKWFCPTCKRAVSYVAGFSAPMNLPGEETVRVRVPVNVLEVKDGRVAFKSIQQSRI
;
A
#
# COMPACT_ATOMS: atom_id res chain seq x y z
N MET A 1 -5.88 -23.83 25.45
CA MET A 1 -5.27 -25.08 25.98
C MET A 1 -4.14 -25.48 25.03
N ALA A 2 -2.97 -25.78 25.60
CA ALA A 2 -1.67 -26.09 24.96
C ALA A 2 -0.88 -24.90 24.39
N THR A 3 -0.38 -24.06 25.30
CA THR A 3 0.93 -23.39 25.17
C THR A 3 1.96 -24.31 25.83
N SER A 4 2.94 -24.86 25.09
CA SER A 4 4.08 -25.57 25.68
C SER A 4 5.39 -25.04 25.11
N GLU A 5 6.07 -24.27 25.94
CA GLU A 5 7.52 -24.19 26.16
C GLU A 5 8.40 -24.99 25.18
N HIS A 6 9.15 -24.29 24.33
CA HIS A 6 10.35 -24.81 23.67
C HIS A 6 11.55 -23.97 24.12
N GLY A 7 12.01 -24.29 25.32
CA GLY A 7 13.33 -23.95 25.85
C GLY A 7 14.00 -25.25 26.32
N LYS A 8 14.34 -26.13 25.38
CA LYS A 8 15.21 -27.27 25.62
C LYS A 8 16.35 -27.23 24.61
N SER A 9 17.57 -27.32 25.13
CA SER A 9 18.80 -27.45 24.36
C SER A 9 18.65 -28.54 23.30
N LEU A 10 19.05 -28.23 22.07
CA LEU A 10 19.21 -29.21 21.01
C LEU A 10 20.23 -30.26 21.48
N GLU A 11 19.78 -31.42 21.93
CA GLU A 11 20.64 -32.61 21.96
C GLU A 11 20.86 -32.99 20.49
N SER A 12 22.06 -32.69 19.97
CA SER A 12 22.46 -32.99 18.59
C SER A 12 22.43 -34.51 18.39
N THR A 13 21.41 -34.99 17.70
CA THR A 13 21.28 -36.39 17.24
C THR A 13 22.00 -36.62 15.92
N GLY A 14 22.84 -35.66 15.48
CA GLY A 14 23.61 -35.72 14.25
C GLY A 14 24.70 -36.79 14.31
N SER A 15 24.84 -37.56 13.23
CA SER A 15 25.90 -38.53 13.03
C SER A 15 27.26 -37.88 13.32
N GLU A 16 28.06 -38.45 14.22
CA GLU A 16 29.41 -37.95 14.49
C GLU A 16 30.28 -38.11 13.25
N VAL A 17 31.04 -37.06 12.92
CA VAL A 17 31.99 -37.05 11.82
C VAL A 17 33.40 -37.10 12.38
N ARG A 18 34.16 -38.13 11.99
CA ARG A 18 35.57 -38.28 12.35
C ARG A 18 36.46 -37.67 11.27
N LEU A 19 37.10 -36.55 11.59
CA LEU A 19 37.99 -35.79 10.70
C LEU A 19 39.44 -36.09 11.04
N ARG A 20 40.26 -36.46 10.06
CA ARG A 20 41.72 -36.59 10.20
C ARG A 20 42.42 -35.47 9.45
N ILE A 21 42.94 -34.50 10.18
CA ILE A 21 43.48 -33.25 9.62
C ILE A 21 45.00 -33.28 9.70
N LYS A 22 45.66 -33.17 8.55
CA LYS A 22 47.12 -33.16 8.40
C LYS A 22 47.64 -31.74 8.15
N GLY A 23 48.90 -31.49 8.53
CA GLY A 23 49.57 -30.21 8.27
C GLY A 23 49.21 -29.13 9.30
N LEU A 24 48.74 -29.52 10.49
CA LEU A 24 48.41 -28.59 11.56
C LEU A 24 49.67 -28.20 12.35
N ARG A 25 49.74 -26.94 12.79
CA ARG A 25 50.83 -26.40 13.62
C ARG A 25 50.28 -26.06 15.00
N ARG A 26 50.84 -26.64 16.07
CA ARG A 26 50.49 -26.24 17.45
C ARG A 26 51.15 -24.90 17.81
N TYR A 27 50.49 -24.10 18.64
CA TYR A 27 51.17 -23.06 19.39
C TYR A 27 52.26 -23.76 20.21
N LEU A 28 53.51 -23.31 20.09
CA LEU A 28 54.60 -23.85 20.90
C LEU A 28 54.26 -23.56 22.36
N ASP A 29 54.44 -24.53 23.26
CA ASP A 29 54.55 -24.22 24.68
C ASP A 29 55.63 -23.14 24.82
N ASP A 30 55.37 -22.08 25.58
CA ASP A 30 56.31 -20.95 25.81
C ASP A 30 57.68 -21.41 26.37
N ASP A 31 57.86 -22.70 26.67
CA ASP A 31 59.09 -23.35 27.13
C ASP A 31 59.94 -23.99 26.00
N ALA A 32 59.58 -23.84 24.71
CA ALA A 32 60.42 -24.31 23.61
C ALA A 32 61.69 -23.44 23.50
N PRO A 33 62.92 -24.02 23.50
CA PRO A 33 64.15 -23.23 23.44
C PRO A 33 64.19 -22.37 22.17
N GLU A 34 64.46 -21.07 22.32
CA GLU A 34 64.65 -20.18 21.16
C GLU A 34 65.72 -20.76 20.22
N PRO A 35 65.48 -20.76 18.90
CA PRO A 35 66.42 -21.31 17.94
C PRO A 35 67.74 -20.55 18.02
N SER A 36 68.84 -21.28 18.17
CA SER A 36 70.18 -20.72 18.36
C SER A 36 70.75 -19.99 17.13
N SER A 37 70.07 -20.01 15.98
CA SER A 37 70.46 -19.26 14.79
C SER A 37 69.25 -18.88 13.92
N PRO A 38 69.27 -17.73 13.21
CA PRO A 38 68.21 -17.32 12.30
C PRO A 38 68.15 -18.11 10.98
N ASP A 39 69.07 -19.05 10.75
CA ASP A 39 69.14 -19.91 9.55
C ASP A 39 68.66 -21.35 9.82
N ASP A 40 68.26 -21.69 11.05
CA ASP A 40 67.61 -22.97 11.36
C ASP A 40 66.13 -22.88 10.97
N ASP A 41 65.83 -23.06 9.68
CA ASP A 41 64.54 -23.53 9.18
C ASP A 41 64.30 -24.97 9.71
N MET A 42 64.12 -25.10 11.03
CA MET A 42 63.57 -26.31 11.62
C MET A 42 62.13 -26.40 11.11
N PRO A 43 61.78 -27.37 10.25
CA PRO A 43 60.40 -27.54 9.84
C PRO A 43 59.60 -27.78 11.12
N ILE A 44 58.70 -26.84 11.45
CA ILE A 44 57.81 -27.05 12.59
C ILE A 44 57.07 -28.35 12.29
N PRO A 45 57.11 -29.35 13.19
CA PRO A 45 56.55 -30.65 12.89
C PRO A 45 55.07 -30.47 12.54
N GLU A 46 54.75 -30.70 11.26
CA GLU A 46 53.39 -30.80 10.79
C GLU A 46 52.75 -31.96 11.53
N SER A 47 51.74 -31.65 12.33
CA SER A 47 51.03 -32.62 13.12
C SER A 47 49.80 -33.11 12.37
N GLU A 48 49.32 -34.26 12.83
CA GLU A 48 48.09 -34.87 12.41
C GLU A 48 47.17 -35.00 13.62
N GLU A 49 45.95 -34.48 13.50
CA GLU A 49 44.95 -34.51 14.57
C GLU A 49 43.70 -35.23 14.08
N THR A 50 43.06 -36.00 14.97
CA THR A 50 41.78 -36.65 14.68
C THR A 50 40.71 -36.06 15.58
N ILE A 51 39.72 -35.38 14.99
CA ILE A 51 38.67 -34.65 15.70
C ILE A 51 37.32 -35.33 15.42
N LEU A 52 36.54 -35.53 16.48
CA LEU A 52 35.13 -35.94 16.41
C LEU A 52 34.25 -34.73 16.66
N LEU A 53 33.35 -34.43 15.71
CA LEU A 53 32.38 -33.34 15.79
C LEU A 53 31.03 -33.81 15.26
N PRO A 54 29.90 -33.34 15.81
CA PRO A 54 28.59 -33.55 15.19
C PRO A 54 28.58 -32.99 13.76
N GLY A 55 28.05 -33.73 12.80
CA GLY A 55 28.09 -33.32 11.38
C GLY A 55 27.22 -32.12 11.03
N ASP A 56 26.24 -31.79 11.86
CA ASP A 56 25.26 -30.72 11.68
C ASP A 56 25.76 -29.34 12.13
N ILE A 57 26.91 -29.25 12.79
CA ILE A 57 27.48 -27.96 13.22
C ILE A 57 28.12 -27.20 12.04
N PRO A 58 28.11 -25.86 12.07
CA PRO A 58 28.81 -25.03 11.09
C PRO A 58 30.31 -25.34 11.01
N VAL A 59 30.91 -25.22 9.83
CA VAL A 59 32.36 -25.40 9.62
C VAL A 59 33.21 -24.46 10.49
N SER A 60 32.67 -23.30 10.92
CA SER A 60 33.36 -22.42 11.86
C SER A 60 33.69 -23.08 13.20
N GLU A 61 32.84 -24.00 13.67
CA GLU A 61 33.07 -24.71 14.94
C GLU A 61 34.30 -25.63 14.89
N LEU A 62 34.69 -26.09 13.69
CA LEU A 62 35.94 -26.81 13.52
C LEU A 62 37.15 -25.91 13.81
N TRP A 63 37.09 -24.62 13.46
CA TRP A 63 38.16 -23.67 13.79
C TRP A 63 38.19 -23.40 15.29
N THR A 64 37.03 -23.20 15.92
CA THR A 64 36.93 -23.09 17.39
C THR A 64 37.56 -24.32 18.06
N LYS A 65 37.28 -25.53 17.55
CA LYS A 65 37.86 -26.76 18.09
C LYS A 65 39.38 -26.86 17.90
N LEU A 66 39.90 -26.41 16.77
CA LEU A 66 41.34 -26.35 16.53
C LEU A 66 42.03 -25.37 17.48
N GLU A 67 41.43 -24.20 17.70
CA GLU A 67 41.93 -23.22 18.67
C GLU A 67 41.93 -23.78 20.10
N GLU A 68 40.84 -24.42 20.53
CA GLU A 68 40.74 -25.10 21.84
C GLU A 68 41.82 -26.18 22.04
N LEU A 69 42.19 -26.89 20.97
CA LEU A 69 43.23 -27.93 20.99
C LEU A 69 44.66 -27.36 20.90
N GLY A 70 44.81 -26.03 20.88
CA GLY A 70 46.10 -25.35 20.87
C GLY A 70 46.75 -25.28 19.49
N TYR A 71 45.96 -25.33 18.41
CA TYR A 71 46.46 -25.17 17.04
C TYR A 71 46.43 -23.72 16.57
N VAL A 72 47.46 -23.32 15.81
CA VAL A 72 47.43 -22.10 15.00
C VAL A 72 46.33 -22.26 13.95
N LEU A 73 45.40 -21.31 13.92
CA LEU A 73 44.23 -21.38 13.04
C LEU A 73 44.66 -21.33 11.56
N PRO A 74 44.29 -22.33 10.74
CA PRO A 74 44.66 -22.35 9.33
C PRO A 74 43.83 -21.36 8.50
N ASP A 75 44.41 -20.77 7.45
CA ASP A 75 43.67 -19.88 6.53
C ASP A 75 42.54 -20.61 5.78
N SER A 76 42.77 -21.89 5.47
CA SER A 76 41.78 -22.80 4.86
C SER A 76 42.18 -24.24 5.05
N LEU A 77 41.19 -25.13 5.09
CA LEU A 77 41.37 -26.56 4.98
C LEU A 77 40.98 -27.02 3.57
N SER A 78 41.71 -27.97 3.02
CA SER A 78 41.47 -28.52 1.68
C SER A 78 41.07 -29.97 1.75
N ARG A 79 40.00 -30.30 1.04
CA ARG A 79 39.55 -31.67 0.80
C ARG A 79 39.32 -31.85 -0.70
N ASN A 80 39.97 -32.84 -1.30
CA ASN A 80 39.86 -33.13 -2.74
C ASN A 80 40.11 -31.91 -3.65
N GLY A 81 40.97 -30.98 -3.22
CA GLY A 81 41.27 -29.73 -3.94
C GLY A 81 40.31 -28.58 -3.66
N GLU A 82 39.19 -28.82 -2.96
CA GLU A 82 38.24 -27.79 -2.56
C GLU A 82 38.66 -27.15 -1.23
N LYS A 83 38.70 -25.81 -1.19
CA LYS A 83 39.08 -25.04 0.00
C LYS A 83 37.87 -24.67 0.86
N TRP A 84 37.99 -24.91 2.15
CA TRP A 84 37.01 -24.67 3.20
C TRP A 84 37.54 -23.64 4.18
N LYS A 85 36.67 -22.71 4.59
CA LYS A 85 36.98 -21.61 5.51
C LYS A 85 35.83 -21.38 6.48
N PRO A 86 36.07 -20.76 7.65
CA PRO A 86 35.00 -20.26 8.51
C PRO A 86 34.08 -19.30 7.76
N GLY A 87 32.78 -19.34 8.08
CA GLY A 87 31.78 -18.46 7.45
C GLY A 87 31.33 -18.88 6.05
N ARG A 88 31.76 -20.05 5.55
CA ARG A 88 31.24 -20.59 4.29
C ARG A 88 29.75 -20.84 4.39
N ILE A 89 28.99 -20.36 3.41
CA ILE A 89 27.54 -20.57 3.28
C ILE A 89 27.25 -21.54 2.13
N LYS A 90 26.11 -22.22 2.21
CA LYS A 90 25.52 -23.04 1.15
C LYS A 90 24.06 -22.64 0.92
N PRO A 91 23.54 -22.80 -0.30
CA PRO A 91 22.11 -22.66 -0.53
C PRO A 91 21.37 -23.87 0.06
N GLN A 92 20.28 -23.60 0.75
CA GLN A 92 19.29 -24.57 1.21
C GLN A 92 17.95 -24.21 0.56
N LEU A 93 17.31 -25.21 -0.06
CA LEU A 93 15.98 -25.01 -0.63
C LEU A 93 14.92 -25.16 0.46
N HIS A 94 13.92 -24.29 0.41
CA HIS A 94 12.69 -24.49 1.17
C HIS A 94 11.87 -25.65 0.60
N GLU A 95 11.01 -26.23 1.43
CA GLU A 95 10.02 -27.21 0.97
C GLU A 95 9.07 -26.58 -0.07
N PHE A 96 8.62 -27.41 -1.01
CA PHE A 96 7.69 -27.02 -2.06
C PHE A 96 6.39 -27.82 -1.98
N GLU A 97 5.35 -27.25 -2.56
CA GLU A 97 4.09 -27.92 -2.83
C GLU A 97 4.06 -28.43 -4.28
N GLN A 98 3.43 -29.58 -4.52
CA GLN A 98 3.15 -30.06 -5.88
C GLN A 98 1.74 -29.63 -6.30
N ILE A 99 1.67 -28.80 -7.33
CA ILE A 99 0.41 -28.35 -7.93
C ILE A 99 0.13 -29.18 -9.18
N THR A 100 -1.03 -29.84 -9.22
CA THR A 100 -1.42 -30.70 -10.34
C THR A 100 -2.17 -29.89 -11.40
N VAL A 101 -1.78 -30.04 -12.67
CA VAL A 101 -2.49 -29.43 -13.80
C VAL A 101 -3.76 -30.20 -14.09
N VAL A 102 -4.91 -29.52 -14.09
CA VAL A 102 -6.23 -30.11 -14.31
C VAL A 102 -6.97 -29.44 -15.47
N GLN A 103 -8.03 -30.09 -15.95
CA GLN A 103 -8.94 -29.51 -16.94
C GLN A 103 -10.01 -28.64 -16.22
N ASP A 104 -10.58 -27.64 -16.89
CA ASP A 104 -11.52 -26.65 -16.35
C ASP A 104 -12.81 -27.25 -15.74
N ASP A 105 -13.22 -28.41 -16.22
CA ASP A 105 -14.51 -29.06 -15.95
C ASP A 105 -14.47 -30.14 -14.86
N LEU A 106 -13.30 -30.40 -14.27
CA LEU A 106 -13.14 -31.42 -13.23
C LEU A 106 -13.13 -30.80 -11.82
N PRO A 107 -13.94 -31.31 -10.87
CA PRO A 107 -13.81 -30.93 -9.47
C PRO A 107 -12.45 -31.35 -8.94
N SER A 108 -11.64 -30.39 -8.52
CA SER A 108 -10.33 -30.61 -7.92
C SER A 108 -10.18 -29.75 -6.66
N ASP A 109 -9.23 -30.11 -5.80
CA ASP A 109 -8.86 -29.26 -4.66
C ASP A 109 -8.18 -27.99 -5.21
N PRO A 110 -8.82 -26.81 -5.13
CA PRO A 110 -8.29 -25.59 -5.73
C PRO A 110 -6.96 -25.17 -5.09
N SER A 111 -6.64 -25.63 -3.87
CA SER A 111 -5.36 -25.32 -3.21
C SER A 111 -4.19 -26.19 -3.67
N LYS A 112 -4.44 -27.23 -4.47
CA LYS A 112 -3.44 -28.18 -4.96
C LYS A 112 -3.52 -28.45 -6.45
N SER A 113 -4.33 -27.68 -7.16
CA SER A 113 -4.53 -27.87 -8.59
C SER A 113 -4.69 -26.55 -9.32
N ILE A 114 -4.16 -26.49 -10.53
CA ILE A 114 -4.32 -25.34 -11.41
C ILE A 114 -4.92 -25.79 -12.74
N HIS A 115 -5.88 -25.03 -13.23
CA HIS A 115 -6.45 -25.27 -14.55
C HIS A 115 -5.43 -25.02 -15.65
N ILE A 116 -5.47 -25.83 -16.70
CA ILE A 116 -4.47 -25.85 -17.77
C ILE A 116 -4.34 -24.53 -18.53
N ASP A 117 -5.41 -23.75 -18.60
CA ASP A 117 -5.48 -22.44 -19.26
C ASP A 117 -5.52 -21.27 -18.27
N ASP A 118 -5.29 -21.55 -17.00
CA ASP A 118 -5.19 -20.54 -15.95
C ASP A 118 -3.74 -20.14 -15.73
N ARG A 119 -3.49 -18.85 -15.51
CA ARG A 119 -2.13 -18.33 -15.41
C ARG A 119 -1.58 -18.61 -14.03
N LEU A 120 -0.31 -19.02 -13.96
CA LEU A 120 0.35 -19.31 -12.68
C LEU A 120 0.28 -18.10 -11.72
N ILE A 121 0.40 -16.87 -12.23
CA ILE A 121 0.29 -15.64 -11.43
C ILE A 121 -1.13 -15.43 -10.87
N ALA A 122 -2.17 -15.82 -11.60
CA ALA A 122 -3.56 -15.72 -11.15
C ALA A 122 -3.84 -16.74 -10.04
N TYR A 123 -3.32 -17.96 -10.17
CA TYR A 123 -3.29 -18.91 -9.06
C TYR A 123 -2.58 -18.32 -7.83
N ALA A 124 -1.34 -17.84 -7.99
CA ALA A 124 -0.57 -17.33 -6.87
C ALA A 124 -1.27 -16.16 -6.16
N ASN A 125 -1.93 -15.27 -6.90
CA ASN A 125 -2.66 -14.14 -6.31
C ASN A 125 -3.94 -14.57 -5.58
N ARG A 126 -4.68 -15.59 -6.07
CA ARG A 126 -5.86 -16.11 -5.36
C ARG A 126 -5.52 -16.77 -4.03
N HIS A 127 -4.39 -17.48 -3.96
CA HIS A 127 -4.03 -18.27 -2.79
C HIS A 127 -3.10 -17.55 -1.81
N PHE A 128 -2.26 -16.63 -2.29
CA PHE A 128 -1.21 -15.99 -1.49
C PHE A 128 -1.18 -14.46 -1.64
N GLY A 129 -2.02 -13.90 -2.51
CA GLY A 129 -2.08 -12.46 -2.71
C GLY A 129 -2.67 -11.75 -1.50
N GLN A 130 -2.14 -10.56 -1.22
CA GLN A 130 -2.72 -9.67 -0.22
C GLN A 130 -4.14 -9.24 -0.62
N ALA A 131 -5.11 -9.47 0.27
CA ALA A 131 -6.46 -8.94 0.10
C ALA A 131 -6.44 -7.40 0.11
N ILE A 132 -7.16 -6.79 -0.83
CA ILE A 132 -7.29 -5.34 -0.89
C ILE A 132 -8.29 -4.89 0.17
N GLN A 133 -7.80 -4.13 1.14
CA GLN A 133 -8.61 -3.50 2.17
C GLN A 133 -8.50 -1.98 2.01
N PHE A 134 -9.62 -1.29 2.05
CA PHE A 134 -9.67 0.15 1.95
C PHE A 134 -9.88 0.79 3.31
N ASN A 135 -9.22 1.90 3.53
CA ASN A 135 -9.34 2.68 4.76
C ASN A 135 -9.39 4.16 4.42
N VAL A 136 -10.10 4.93 5.23
CA VAL A 136 -9.87 6.37 5.33
C VAL A 136 -8.64 6.55 6.22
N GLY A 137 -7.54 6.95 5.60
CA GLY A 137 -6.29 7.28 6.28
C GLY A 137 -6.25 8.76 6.61
N GLU A 138 -5.91 9.10 7.86
CA GLU A 138 -5.38 10.41 8.19
C GLU A 138 -3.89 10.39 7.81
N ASP A 139 -3.48 11.16 6.80
CA ASP A 139 -2.05 11.33 6.59
C ASP A 139 -1.50 12.27 7.67
N ASP A 140 -0.59 11.76 8.50
CA ASP A 140 0.13 12.54 9.50
C ASP A 140 1.24 13.40 8.87
N SER A 141 1.49 13.25 7.55
CA SER A 141 2.71 13.72 6.91
C SER A 141 2.48 14.60 5.67
N ASN A 142 2.01 15.81 5.88
CA ASN A 142 2.61 16.93 5.15
C ASN A 142 3.50 17.72 6.11
N LEU A 143 4.51 18.40 5.58
CA LEU A 143 5.53 19.16 6.33
C LEU A 143 4.96 20.17 7.36
N TYR A 144 3.65 20.39 7.34
CA TYR A 144 2.92 21.41 8.09
C TYR A 144 1.85 20.85 9.04
N GLY A 145 1.75 19.53 9.21
CA GLY A 145 0.85 18.86 10.16
C GLY A 145 -0.64 19.09 9.87
N THR A 146 -1.01 19.25 8.60
CA THR A 146 -2.40 19.36 8.15
C THR A 146 -2.90 17.97 7.79
N LYS A 147 -3.81 17.43 8.59
CA LYS A 147 -4.45 16.14 8.32
C LYS A 147 -5.22 16.21 7.02
N ILE A 148 -4.88 15.33 6.07
CA ILE A 148 -5.60 15.18 4.82
C ILE A 148 -6.30 13.82 4.87
N ASP A 149 -7.62 13.83 4.71
CA ASP A 149 -8.40 12.62 4.56
C ASP A 149 -8.16 12.05 3.16
N SER A 150 -7.78 10.78 3.11
CA SER A 150 -7.46 10.06 1.87
C SER A 150 -8.10 8.67 1.90
N LEU A 151 -8.52 8.18 0.74
CA LEU A 151 -8.94 6.80 0.58
C LEU A 151 -7.71 5.96 0.18
N LYS A 152 -7.27 5.09 1.07
CA LYS A 152 -6.06 4.26 0.89
C LYS A 152 -6.38 2.78 0.82
N ASP A 153 -5.77 2.08 -0.11
CA ASP A 153 -5.80 0.62 -0.13
C ASP A 153 -4.61 0.01 0.63
N SER A 154 -4.67 -1.29 0.91
CA SER A 154 -3.64 -2.03 1.63
C SER A 154 -2.35 -2.27 0.82
N ARG A 155 -2.38 -2.02 -0.49
CA ARG A 155 -1.27 -2.27 -1.43
C ARG A 155 -0.49 -0.99 -1.76
N GLY A 156 -1.08 0.19 -1.56
CA GLY A 156 -0.45 1.49 -1.71
C GLY A 156 -1.12 2.43 -2.73
N LEU A 157 -2.36 2.20 -3.15
CA LEU A 157 -3.18 3.19 -3.85
C LEU A 157 -3.66 4.24 -2.85
N GLU A 158 -3.58 5.50 -3.23
CA GLU A 158 -4.12 6.64 -2.50
C GLU A 158 -4.94 7.53 -3.44
N ILE A 159 -6.17 7.84 -3.01
CA ILE A 159 -7.10 8.72 -3.72
C ILE A 159 -7.51 9.85 -2.79
N ILE A 160 -7.32 11.09 -3.22
CA ILE A 160 -7.66 12.29 -2.43
C ILE A 160 -8.66 13.13 -3.22
N PHE A 161 -9.77 13.50 -2.59
CA PHE A 161 -10.76 14.39 -3.20
C PHE A 161 -10.47 15.82 -2.79
N HIS A 162 -10.08 16.64 -3.74
CA HIS A 162 -9.71 18.02 -3.50
C HIS A 162 -10.83 18.98 -3.88
N ARG A 163 -11.00 19.98 -3.03
CA ARG A 163 -11.78 21.18 -3.31
C ARG A 163 -11.01 22.01 -4.31
N THR A 164 -11.74 22.66 -5.21
CA THR A 164 -11.15 23.63 -6.14
C THR A 164 -12.15 24.69 -6.54
N VAL A 165 -11.64 25.77 -7.14
CA VAL A 165 -12.49 26.83 -7.65
C VAL A 165 -13.26 26.32 -8.86
N ARG A 166 -14.56 26.66 -8.92
CA ARG A 166 -15.39 26.35 -10.07
C ARG A 166 -15.00 27.26 -11.22
N MET A 167 -14.46 26.68 -12.29
CA MET A 167 -14.05 27.46 -13.45
C MET A 167 -15.25 28.04 -14.20
N PRO A 168 -15.10 29.24 -14.80
CA PRO A 168 -16.13 29.82 -15.64
C PRO A 168 -16.55 28.84 -16.73
N ASP A 169 -17.85 28.74 -16.92
CA ASP A 169 -18.47 27.92 -17.96
C ASP A 169 -18.89 28.84 -19.10
N ASP A 170 -17.87 29.42 -19.73
CA ASP A 170 -17.94 30.43 -20.78
C ASP A 170 -17.50 29.88 -22.15
N GLU A 171 -17.52 28.55 -22.30
CA GLU A 171 -17.09 27.77 -23.46
C GLU A 171 -15.61 27.93 -23.84
N LYS A 172 -14.81 28.70 -23.08
CA LYS A 172 -13.35 28.77 -23.24
C LYS A 172 -12.68 27.62 -22.51
N LEU A 173 -11.48 27.27 -22.98
CA LEU A 173 -10.58 26.38 -22.25
C LEU A 173 -9.84 27.15 -21.16
N HIS A 174 -9.81 26.56 -19.97
CA HIS A 174 -9.09 27.07 -18.81
C HIS A 174 -7.98 26.11 -18.39
N GLN A 175 -6.98 26.64 -17.69
CA GLN A 175 -5.93 25.86 -17.06
C GLN A 175 -6.41 25.27 -15.73
N LEU A 176 -5.70 24.27 -15.22
CA LEU A 176 -6.11 23.56 -14.00
C LEU A 176 -5.93 24.45 -12.77
N PRO A 177 -7.00 24.74 -12.01
CA PRO A 177 -6.90 25.51 -10.77
C PRO A 177 -6.23 24.69 -9.65
N GLY A 178 -5.49 25.37 -8.77
CA GLY A 178 -4.89 24.74 -7.60
C GLY A 178 -5.89 24.24 -6.55
N SER A 179 -5.39 23.36 -5.68
CA SER A 179 -6.11 22.82 -4.54
C SER A 179 -6.55 23.90 -3.54
N LEU A 180 -7.79 23.82 -3.08
CA LEU A 180 -8.34 24.59 -1.94
C LEU A 180 -8.48 23.71 -0.68
N GLY A 181 -7.70 22.64 -0.59
CA GLY A 181 -7.76 21.65 0.48
C GLY A 181 -8.54 20.39 0.10
N ALA A 182 -8.48 19.36 0.94
CA ALA A 182 -9.20 18.09 0.72
C ALA A 182 -10.60 18.12 1.36
N PHE A 183 -11.54 17.38 0.77
CA PHE A 183 -12.82 17.09 1.39
C PHE A 183 -12.62 16.14 2.57
N PRO A 184 -13.33 16.35 3.69
CA PRO A 184 -13.35 15.36 4.76
C PRO A 184 -14.07 14.10 4.28
N LEU A 185 -13.54 12.93 4.63
CA LEU A 185 -14.10 11.63 4.26
C LEU A 185 -14.61 10.89 5.50
N TYR A 186 -15.79 10.29 5.35
CA TYR A 186 -16.43 9.52 6.42
C TYR A 186 -16.79 8.13 5.90
N SER A 187 -16.38 7.08 6.62
CA SER A 187 -16.81 5.71 6.30
C SER A 187 -18.31 5.56 6.52
N VAL A 188 -19.01 5.01 5.54
CA VAL A 188 -20.46 4.74 5.64
C VAL A 188 -20.76 3.78 6.80
N GLU A 189 -19.90 2.78 7.02
CA GLU A 189 -20.05 1.81 8.10
C GLU A 189 -20.07 2.48 9.49
N GLY A 190 -19.19 3.47 9.70
CA GLY A 190 -19.12 4.23 10.95
C GLY A 190 -20.38 5.04 11.26
N TYR A 191 -21.24 5.29 10.27
CA TYR A 191 -22.48 6.06 10.40
C TYR A 191 -23.72 5.28 9.94
N ALA A 192 -23.64 3.94 9.84
CA ALA A 192 -24.68 3.12 9.24
C ALA A 192 -26.07 3.28 9.89
N ASN A 193 -26.12 3.53 11.20
CA ASN A 193 -27.36 3.75 11.95
C ASN A 193 -28.01 5.13 11.72
N LYS A 194 -27.30 6.06 11.06
CA LYS A 194 -27.76 7.43 10.74
C LYS A 194 -27.91 7.66 9.23
N LEU A 195 -27.55 6.70 8.40
CA LEU A 195 -27.61 6.79 6.95
C LEU A 195 -28.80 6.00 6.38
N PRO A 196 -29.32 6.36 5.21
CA PRO A 196 -30.36 5.60 4.53
C PRO A 196 -29.86 4.20 4.15
N SER A 197 -30.75 3.21 4.17
CA SER A 197 -30.40 1.80 3.88
C SER A 197 -29.73 1.63 2.52
N ALA A 198 -30.12 2.41 1.50
CA ALA A 198 -29.51 2.37 0.17
C ALA A 198 -28.02 2.76 0.19
N ILE A 199 -27.65 3.81 0.95
CA ILE A 199 -26.26 4.23 1.12
C ILE A 199 -25.48 3.15 1.90
N VAL A 200 -26.08 2.62 2.96
CA VAL A 200 -25.46 1.58 3.80
C VAL A 200 -25.19 0.30 3.01
N GLN A 201 -26.13 -0.13 2.17
CA GLN A 201 -25.98 -1.32 1.31
C GLN A 201 -24.90 -1.12 0.24
N ALA A 202 -24.78 0.09 -0.32
CA ALA A 202 -23.74 0.41 -1.28
C ALA A 202 -22.34 0.48 -0.63
N GLY A 203 -22.26 0.79 0.67
CA GLY A 203 -21.00 0.92 1.39
C GLY A 203 -20.17 2.13 0.93
N GLY A 204 -18.86 2.04 1.11
CA GLY A 204 -17.92 3.08 0.73
C GLY A 204 -17.79 4.23 1.74
N VAL A 205 -17.60 5.44 1.22
CA VAL A 205 -17.42 6.68 1.99
C VAL A 205 -18.43 7.73 1.57
N PHE A 206 -18.62 8.76 2.40
CA PHE A 206 -19.36 9.95 2.04
C PHE A 206 -18.61 11.22 2.41
N MET A 207 -18.91 12.31 1.71
CA MET A 207 -18.30 13.62 1.92
C MET A 207 -19.32 14.76 1.75
N PRO A 208 -19.15 15.88 2.47
CA PRO A 208 -19.94 17.10 2.26
C PRO A 208 -19.43 17.84 1.03
N MET A 209 -20.33 18.34 0.20
CA MET A 209 -19.96 19.23 -0.90
C MET A 209 -21.06 20.26 -1.14
N TRP A 210 -20.69 21.52 -1.30
CA TRP A 210 -21.65 22.58 -1.55
C TRP A 210 -22.24 22.46 -2.95
N GLN A 211 -23.51 22.82 -3.11
CA GLN A 211 -24.09 22.96 -4.44
C GLN A 211 -23.28 23.97 -5.25
N ARG A 212 -22.91 23.61 -6.49
CA ARG A 212 -22.03 24.36 -7.41
C ARG A 212 -20.56 24.46 -6.97
N GLU A 213 -20.14 23.69 -5.97
CA GLU A 213 -18.72 23.49 -5.71
C GLU A 213 -18.11 22.55 -6.75
N ALA A 214 -16.82 22.72 -7.01
CA ALA A 214 -16.06 21.87 -7.91
C ALA A 214 -15.08 20.98 -7.13
N LEU A 215 -14.80 19.80 -7.68
CA LEU A 215 -13.78 18.89 -7.15
C LEU A 215 -12.83 18.42 -8.24
N TRP A 216 -11.62 18.06 -7.82
CA TRP A 216 -10.71 17.22 -8.60
C TRP A 216 -10.19 16.08 -7.73
N ILE A 217 -9.63 15.06 -8.35
CA ILE A 217 -9.20 13.83 -7.67
C ILE A 217 -7.70 13.66 -7.88
N SER A 218 -6.93 13.59 -6.81
CA SER A 218 -5.52 13.19 -6.83
C SER A 218 -5.39 11.68 -6.78
N LEU A 219 -4.45 11.12 -7.54
CA LEU A 219 -4.23 9.69 -7.71
C LEU A 219 -2.76 9.35 -7.53
N GLU A 220 -2.45 8.55 -6.51
CA GLU A 220 -1.09 8.14 -6.21
C GLU A 220 -1.03 6.62 -6.01
N ALA A 221 0.11 6.03 -6.37
CA ALA A 221 0.36 4.61 -6.14
C ALA A 221 1.80 4.39 -5.67
N ARG A 222 1.97 3.51 -4.69
CA ARG A 222 3.28 3.08 -4.21
C ARG A 222 4.12 2.54 -5.38
N ILE A 223 5.40 2.88 -5.38
CA ILE A 223 6.40 2.35 -6.32
C ILE A 223 6.27 0.82 -6.45
N GLY A 224 6.20 0.34 -7.70
CA GLY A 224 6.07 -1.07 -8.02
C GLY A 224 4.62 -1.59 -8.09
N THR A 225 3.63 -0.77 -7.71
CA THR A 225 2.20 -1.11 -7.88
C THR A 225 1.60 -0.41 -9.10
N ARG A 226 0.56 -1.00 -9.68
CA ARG A 226 -0.22 -0.42 -10.78
C ARG A 226 -1.70 -0.70 -10.59
N TYR A 227 -2.53 0.24 -11.01
CA TYR A 227 -3.97 0.17 -10.94
C TYR A 227 -4.59 0.72 -12.22
N ALA A 228 -5.63 0.06 -12.72
CA ALA A 228 -6.59 0.62 -13.63
C ALA A 228 -7.80 1.07 -12.79
N LEU A 229 -8.22 2.32 -12.96
CA LEU A 229 -9.32 2.92 -12.21
C LEU A 229 -10.43 3.36 -13.17
N ARG A 230 -11.65 2.84 -13.02
CA ARG A 230 -12.83 3.32 -13.75
C ARG A 230 -13.63 4.25 -12.84
N PHE A 231 -13.65 5.53 -13.18
CA PHE A 231 -14.45 6.53 -12.51
C PHE A 231 -15.82 6.63 -13.19
N SER A 232 -16.90 6.53 -12.41
CA SER A 232 -18.26 6.75 -12.90
C SER A 232 -18.98 7.78 -12.05
N VAL A 233 -19.68 8.71 -12.69
CA VAL A 233 -20.50 9.75 -12.06
C VAL A 233 -21.98 9.37 -12.21
N GLY A 234 -22.59 8.91 -11.12
CA GLY A 234 -23.92 8.29 -11.15
C GLY A 234 -24.02 7.17 -12.21
N ARG A 235 -23.09 6.21 -12.17
CA ARG A 235 -22.96 5.07 -13.11
C ARG A 235 -22.71 5.42 -14.58
N ILE A 236 -22.41 6.68 -14.91
CA ILE A 236 -21.88 7.04 -16.22
C ILE A 236 -20.37 7.14 -16.14
N ASN A 237 -19.65 6.35 -16.94
CA ASN A 237 -18.20 6.35 -16.95
C ASN A 237 -17.66 7.72 -17.38
N ALA A 238 -16.81 8.34 -16.57
CA ALA A 238 -16.31 9.69 -16.77
C ALA A 238 -15.35 9.84 -17.96
N VAL A 239 -14.78 8.74 -18.47
CA VAL A 239 -13.85 8.75 -19.60
C VAL A 239 -14.58 8.48 -20.91
N SER A 240 -15.40 7.43 -20.96
CA SER A 240 -16.07 6.98 -22.19
C SER A 240 -17.46 7.56 -22.40
N GLY A 241 -18.14 8.04 -21.36
CA GLY A 241 -19.54 8.49 -21.43
C GLY A 241 -20.57 7.36 -21.45
N GLU A 242 -20.12 6.10 -21.45
CA GLU A 242 -20.97 4.91 -21.45
C GLU A 242 -21.54 4.59 -20.08
N LYS A 243 -22.69 3.90 -20.06
CA LYS A 243 -23.27 3.38 -18.82
C LYS A 243 -22.42 2.22 -18.31
N MET A 244 -22.18 2.19 -17.01
CA MET A 244 -21.41 1.14 -16.33
C MET A 244 -21.96 -0.29 -16.60
N ASP A 245 -23.28 -0.40 -16.78
CA ASP A 245 -24.00 -1.65 -16.96
C ASP A 245 -24.24 -2.01 -18.44
N GLN A 246 -23.76 -1.20 -19.40
CA GLN A 246 -24.00 -1.38 -20.83
C GLN A 246 -22.77 -1.96 -21.53
N GLU A 247 -22.92 -3.12 -22.18
CA GLU A 247 -21.84 -3.77 -22.95
C GLU A 247 -21.23 -2.82 -23.98
N LYS A 248 -19.89 -2.81 -24.04
CA LYS A 248 -19.15 -1.99 -24.99
C LYS A 248 -19.39 -2.52 -26.41
N ASP A 249 -19.76 -1.63 -27.32
CA ASP A 249 -19.62 -1.90 -28.75
C ASP A 249 -18.13 -2.03 -29.08
N ILE A 250 -17.75 -3.19 -29.62
CA ILE A 250 -16.41 -3.39 -30.16
C ILE A 250 -16.38 -2.59 -31.46
N SER A 251 -15.49 -1.60 -31.54
CA SER A 251 -15.26 -0.83 -32.76
C SER A 251 -14.90 -1.76 -33.93
N ALA A 252 -15.12 -1.28 -35.16
CA ALA A 252 -14.91 -2.07 -36.38
C ALA A 252 -13.47 -2.57 -36.58
N ASP A 253 -12.49 -1.95 -35.92
CA ASP A 253 -11.07 -2.34 -35.91
C ASP A 253 -10.69 -3.30 -34.76
N GLY A 254 -11.66 -3.66 -33.91
CA GLY A 254 -11.45 -4.55 -32.77
C GLY A 254 -10.85 -3.89 -31.53
N GLN A 255 -10.49 -2.59 -31.57
CA GLN A 255 -9.91 -1.88 -30.42
C GLN A 255 -10.98 -1.24 -29.54
N GLY A 256 -11.29 -1.87 -28.40
CA GLY A 256 -12.24 -1.30 -27.45
C GLY A 256 -11.84 0.11 -26.99
N VAL A 257 -12.84 0.96 -26.72
CA VAL A 257 -12.62 2.31 -26.17
C VAL A 257 -12.15 2.20 -24.71
N GLN A 258 -11.09 2.94 -24.38
CA GLN A 258 -10.57 3.04 -23.01
C GLN A 258 -11.58 3.80 -22.14
N ASP A 259 -11.94 3.22 -21.00
CA ASP A 259 -12.90 3.78 -20.06
C ASP A 259 -12.35 3.82 -18.62
N TYR A 260 -11.02 3.81 -18.49
CA TYR A 260 -10.29 3.83 -17.24
C TYR A 260 -9.06 4.73 -17.36
N VAL A 261 -8.48 5.07 -16.21
CA VAL A 261 -7.15 5.69 -16.10
C VAL A 261 -6.18 4.72 -15.46
N VAL A 262 -4.88 4.88 -15.74
CA VAL A 262 -3.83 4.02 -15.18
C VAL A 262 -3.00 4.80 -14.16
N VAL A 263 -2.78 4.21 -12.99
CA VAL A 263 -2.00 4.80 -11.89
C VAL A 263 -0.88 3.82 -11.48
N PRO A 264 0.38 4.26 -11.34
CA PRO A 264 0.88 5.60 -11.65
C PRO A 264 0.87 5.87 -13.16
N GLY A 265 0.86 7.16 -13.53
CA GLY A 265 0.77 7.63 -14.91
C GLY A 265 -0.24 8.77 -15.03
N GLN A 266 -1.48 8.52 -14.63
CA GLN A 266 -2.50 9.56 -14.41
C GLN A 266 -2.47 10.00 -12.95
N GLU A 267 -2.00 11.23 -12.69
CA GLU A 267 -1.86 11.78 -11.33
C GLU A 267 -3.12 12.52 -10.85
N TRP A 268 -3.96 12.99 -11.76
CA TRP A 268 -5.20 13.68 -11.41
C TRP A 268 -6.34 13.45 -12.42
N LEU A 269 -7.57 13.69 -11.94
CA LEU A 269 -8.78 13.73 -12.76
C LEU A 269 -9.74 14.82 -12.26
N ASP A 270 -9.95 15.84 -13.08
CA ASP A 270 -10.75 17.02 -12.71
C ASP A 270 -12.20 16.98 -13.24
N GLY A 271 -12.50 16.08 -14.18
CA GLY A 271 -13.77 16.12 -14.88
C GLY A 271 -14.07 14.93 -15.80
N ILE A 272 -15.17 15.07 -16.53
CA ILE A 272 -15.57 14.13 -17.60
C ILE A 272 -14.82 14.44 -18.89
N CYS A 273 -14.34 13.42 -19.61
CA CYS A 273 -13.55 13.55 -20.82
C CYS A 273 -14.44 13.81 -22.05
N VAL A 274 -14.55 15.08 -22.47
CA VAL A 274 -15.48 15.49 -23.54
C VAL A 274 -14.85 15.54 -24.93
N ALA A 275 -13.52 15.61 -25.00
CA ALA A 275 -12.73 15.63 -26.24
C ALA A 275 -11.25 15.32 -25.90
N PRO A 276 -10.38 15.03 -26.90
CA PRO A 276 -8.97 14.76 -26.64
C PRO A 276 -8.31 15.97 -25.96
N GLY A 277 -7.76 15.77 -24.76
CA GLY A 277 -7.11 16.81 -23.96
C GLY A 277 -8.06 17.81 -23.29
N ILE A 278 -9.36 17.54 -23.30
CA ILE A 278 -10.37 18.44 -22.74
C ILE A 278 -11.29 17.66 -21.80
N VAL A 279 -11.34 18.11 -20.55
CA VAL A 279 -12.34 17.65 -19.58
C VAL A 279 -13.31 18.77 -19.22
N ARG A 280 -14.55 18.43 -18.85
CA ARG A 280 -15.45 19.36 -18.16
C ARG A 280 -15.46 19.06 -16.67
N GLN A 281 -15.11 20.08 -15.87
CA GLN A 281 -14.89 19.98 -14.44
C GLN A 281 -16.07 19.32 -13.70
N PHE A 282 -15.81 18.48 -12.71
CA PHE A 282 -16.85 17.93 -11.85
C PHE A 282 -17.46 19.03 -10.97
N VAL A 283 -18.76 19.26 -11.11
CA VAL A 283 -19.49 20.26 -10.30
C VAL A 283 -20.67 19.61 -9.61
N ALA A 284 -20.82 19.84 -8.32
CA ALA A 284 -21.83 19.16 -7.52
C ALA A 284 -23.22 19.80 -7.69
N MET A 285 -24.23 18.98 -7.94
CA MET A 285 -25.63 19.40 -8.12
C MET A 285 -26.59 18.45 -7.39
N PRO A 286 -27.74 18.94 -6.87
CA PRO A 286 -28.73 18.09 -6.21
C PRO A 286 -29.29 17.02 -7.14
N LEU A 287 -29.52 15.81 -6.62
CA LEU A 287 -30.29 14.80 -7.34
C LEU A 287 -31.76 15.23 -7.48
N GLY A 288 -32.41 14.78 -8.55
CA GLY A 288 -33.74 15.24 -8.96
C GLY A 288 -33.74 16.60 -9.68
N SER A 289 -32.60 17.27 -9.79
CA SER A 289 -32.51 18.56 -10.49
C SER A 289 -32.36 18.40 -12.01
N GLY A 290 -31.97 17.23 -12.51
CA GLY A 290 -31.73 17.00 -13.94
C GLY A 290 -30.47 17.66 -14.49
N TYR A 291 -29.60 18.19 -13.64
CA TYR A 291 -28.31 18.77 -14.05
C TYR A 291 -27.19 17.73 -14.13
N THR A 292 -27.29 16.64 -13.38
CA THR A 292 -26.17 15.69 -13.26
C THR A 292 -25.92 14.99 -14.58
N VAL A 293 -24.69 14.50 -14.76
CA VAL A 293 -24.32 13.70 -15.94
C VAL A 293 -25.22 12.46 -16.06
N GLU A 294 -25.47 11.77 -14.94
CA GLU A 294 -26.44 10.66 -14.84
C GLU A 294 -27.82 11.07 -15.36
N GLY A 295 -28.37 12.17 -14.86
CA GLY A 295 -29.68 12.69 -15.25
C GLY A 295 -29.78 13.02 -16.73
N GLN A 296 -28.75 13.64 -17.30
CA GLN A 296 -28.73 14.02 -18.70
C GLN A 296 -28.52 12.84 -19.65
N LYS A 297 -27.73 11.83 -19.26
CA LYS A 297 -27.48 10.62 -20.08
C LYS A 297 -28.60 9.58 -19.97
N THR A 298 -29.25 9.46 -18.81
CA THR A 298 -30.20 8.37 -18.55
C THR A 298 -31.65 8.83 -18.43
N GLY A 299 -31.91 10.11 -18.19
CA GLY A 299 -33.23 10.64 -17.86
C GLY A 299 -33.66 10.40 -16.40
N GLU A 300 -32.82 9.77 -15.59
CA GLU A 300 -33.07 9.47 -14.18
C GLU A 300 -31.86 9.86 -13.32
N GLU A 301 -32.05 10.17 -12.04
CA GLU A 301 -30.96 10.51 -11.10
C GLU A 301 -31.12 9.65 -9.83
N LYS A 302 -30.76 8.36 -9.94
CA LYS A 302 -31.01 7.35 -8.91
C LYS A 302 -29.82 7.09 -8.02
N HIS A 303 -28.61 7.23 -8.56
CA HIS A 303 -27.39 6.79 -7.89
C HIS A 303 -26.63 7.95 -7.28
N GLY A 304 -26.42 9.02 -8.06
CA GLY A 304 -25.60 10.16 -7.66
C GLY A 304 -24.15 9.79 -7.32
N GLY A 305 -23.48 10.74 -6.66
CA GLY A 305 -22.09 10.59 -6.22
C GLY A 305 -21.11 10.11 -7.31
N LEU A 306 -20.08 9.43 -6.85
CA LEU A 306 -19.04 8.82 -7.67
C LEU A 306 -18.92 7.32 -7.32
N GLN A 307 -18.64 6.50 -8.33
CA GLN A 307 -18.32 5.09 -8.19
C GLN A 307 -16.95 4.85 -8.79
N ILE A 308 -16.05 4.24 -8.02
CA ILE A 308 -14.68 3.95 -8.44
C ILE A 308 -14.50 2.44 -8.46
N GLU A 309 -14.36 1.88 -9.66
CA GLU A 309 -13.91 0.50 -9.82
C GLU A 309 -12.38 0.48 -9.86
N ILE A 310 -11.79 -0.30 -8.97
CA ILE A 310 -10.35 -0.35 -8.73
C ILE A 310 -9.87 -1.73 -9.16
N ILE A 311 -9.10 -1.78 -10.24
CA ILE A 311 -8.57 -3.00 -10.83
C ILE A 311 -7.06 -2.98 -10.64
N PRO A 312 -6.51 -3.68 -9.63
CA PRO A 312 -5.07 -3.68 -9.44
C PRO A 312 -4.38 -4.57 -10.49
N ALA A 313 -3.08 -4.36 -10.68
CA ALA A 313 -2.24 -5.36 -11.34
C ALA A 313 -2.05 -6.60 -10.44
N PHE A 314 -1.71 -7.74 -11.03
CA PHE A 314 -1.23 -8.90 -10.27
C PHE A 314 0.02 -8.55 -9.46
N GLN A 315 0.12 -9.12 -8.26
CA GLN A 315 1.38 -9.13 -7.52
C GLN A 315 2.28 -10.19 -8.12
N GLU A 316 3.47 -9.78 -8.55
CA GLU A 316 4.47 -10.69 -9.11
C GLU A 316 5.25 -11.38 -7.99
N ARG A 317 5.76 -12.59 -8.29
CA ARG A 317 6.71 -13.32 -7.43
C ARG A 317 6.23 -13.63 -6.01
N LEU A 318 4.91 -13.69 -5.77
CA LEU A 318 4.36 -14.19 -4.49
C LEU A 318 4.84 -15.61 -4.15
N ARG A 319 5.18 -16.37 -5.20
CA ARG A 319 5.71 -17.73 -5.14
C ARG A 319 6.75 -17.94 -6.23
N THR A 320 7.56 -18.98 -6.08
CA THR A 320 8.51 -19.41 -7.09
C THR A 320 8.04 -20.69 -7.75
N TRP A 321 7.84 -20.64 -9.07
CA TRP A 321 7.35 -21.76 -9.89
C TRP A 321 8.50 -22.49 -10.58
N ALA A 322 8.52 -23.82 -10.48
CA ALA A 322 9.53 -24.64 -11.14
C ALA A 322 8.93 -25.92 -11.74
N LYS A 323 9.56 -26.43 -12.79
CA LYS A 323 9.20 -27.74 -13.36
C LYS A 323 9.42 -28.82 -12.32
N ASP A 324 8.46 -29.74 -12.19
CA ASP A 324 8.67 -30.92 -11.38
C ASP A 324 9.53 -31.92 -12.16
N GLN A 325 10.80 -32.02 -11.77
CA GLN A 325 11.72 -33.05 -12.24
C GLN A 325 11.85 -34.09 -11.13
N THR A 326 11.90 -35.39 -11.41
CA THR A 326 11.93 -36.46 -10.39
C THR A 326 13.25 -36.53 -9.58
N GLY A 327 13.91 -35.40 -9.29
CA GLY A 327 15.13 -35.32 -8.48
C GLY A 327 15.36 -33.93 -7.89
N ASP A 328 16.60 -33.71 -7.43
CA ASP A 328 17.03 -32.46 -6.82
C ASP A 328 17.18 -31.36 -7.87
N ILE A 329 16.56 -30.22 -7.62
CA ILE A 329 16.78 -28.99 -8.40
C ILE A 329 17.91 -28.21 -7.76
N LYS A 330 18.87 -27.72 -8.55
CA LYS A 330 19.94 -26.88 -8.00
C LYS A 330 19.37 -25.51 -7.66
N ALA A 331 19.89 -24.88 -6.60
CA ALA A 331 19.51 -23.52 -6.24
C ALA A 331 19.69 -22.52 -7.39
N SER A 332 20.77 -22.67 -8.19
CA SER A 332 20.99 -21.88 -9.40
C SER A 332 19.85 -22.01 -10.42
N ASP A 333 19.27 -23.19 -10.56
CA ASP A 333 18.21 -23.43 -11.54
C ASP A 333 16.90 -22.76 -11.09
N LEU A 334 16.68 -22.62 -9.78
CA LEU A 334 15.57 -21.82 -9.24
C LEU A 334 15.83 -20.31 -9.30
N GLU A 335 17.08 -19.87 -9.15
CA GLU A 335 17.40 -18.44 -9.25
C GLU A 335 17.16 -17.91 -10.67
N TYR A 336 17.59 -18.67 -11.69
CA TYR A 336 17.60 -18.23 -13.10
C TYR A 336 16.55 -18.91 -14.00
N GLY A 337 16.05 -20.10 -13.64
CA GLY A 337 15.22 -20.96 -14.50
C GLY A 337 13.74 -21.04 -14.10
N ARG A 338 13.21 -20.01 -13.42
CA ARG A 338 11.81 -19.97 -12.98
C ARG A 338 10.86 -20.01 -14.17
N LEU A 339 9.72 -20.68 -13.99
CA LEU A 339 8.64 -20.61 -14.97
C LEU A 339 8.10 -19.19 -15.06
N ASN A 340 7.75 -18.75 -16.27
CA ASN A 340 7.09 -17.47 -16.47
C ASN A 340 5.67 -17.51 -15.88
N GLU A 341 5.45 -16.80 -14.78
CA GLU A 341 4.17 -16.84 -14.07
C GLU A 341 3.01 -16.19 -14.86
N HIS A 342 3.30 -15.36 -15.86
CA HIS A 342 2.29 -14.79 -16.75
C HIS A 342 1.77 -15.79 -17.79
N SER A 343 2.39 -16.97 -17.89
CA SER A 343 1.98 -18.04 -18.80
C SER A 343 1.06 -19.06 -18.12
N THR A 344 0.23 -19.73 -18.93
CA THR A 344 -0.56 -20.88 -18.49
C THR A 344 0.27 -22.17 -18.52
N PRO A 345 -0.12 -23.22 -17.79
CA PRO A 345 0.48 -24.54 -17.93
C PRO A 345 0.57 -25.02 -19.39
N ARG A 346 -0.49 -24.80 -20.19
CA ARG A 346 -0.48 -25.15 -21.62
C ARG A 346 0.64 -24.45 -22.39
N GLN A 347 0.77 -23.13 -22.21
CA GLN A 347 1.79 -22.33 -22.89
C GLN A 347 3.21 -22.74 -22.49
N LEU A 348 3.38 -23.25 -21.27
CA LEU A 348 4.65 -23.76 -20.75
C LEU A 348 4.93 -25.24 -21.14
N GLY A 349 4.00 -25.87 -21.88
CA GLY A 349 4.13 -27.23 -22.40
C GLY A 349 3.69 -28.33 -21.43
N PHE A 350 2.96 -27.99 -20.37
CA PHE A 350 2.37 -28.98 -19.47
C PHE A 350 1.03 -29.49 -19.98
N GLY A 351 0.79 -30.79 -19.78
CA GLY A 351 -0.49 -31.44 -19.99
C GLY A 351 -1.22 -31.70 -18.67
N VAL A 352 -2.51 -32.06 -18.78
CA VAL A 352 -3.31 -32.51 -17.63
C VAL A 352 -2.63 -33.69 -16.93
N GLY A 353 -2.58 -33.64 -15.60
CA GLY A 353 -1.90 -34.62 -14.75
C GLY A 353 -0.41 -34.37 -14.54
N ASN A 354 0.21 -33.40 -15.24
CA ASN A 354 1.54 -32.95 -14.88
C ASN A 354 1.52 -32.20 -13.55
N THR A 355 2.64 -32.23 -12.83
CA THR A 355 2.85 -31.50 -11.59
C THR A 355 3.84 -30.36 -11.79
N ILE A 356 3.63 -29.28 -11.06
CA ILE A 356 4.50 -28.09 -11.02
C ILE A 356 4.88 -27.86 -9.56
N ARG A 357 6.17 -27.60 -9.30
CA ARG A 357 6.64 -27.28 -7.94
C ARG A 357 6.37 -25.81 -7.64
N LEU A 358 5.78 -25.57 -6.47
CA LEU A 358 5.48 -24.25 -5.95
C LEU A 358 6.24 -24.04 -4.65
N TYR A 359 7.27 -23.19 -4.70
CA TYR A 359 8.03 -22.79 -3.54
C TYR A 359 7.49 -21.49 -2.94
N PRO A 360 7.80 -21.18 -1.67
CA PRO A 360 7.67 -19.84 -1.13
C PRO A 360 8.36 -18.78 -2.01
N GLU A 361 8.03 -17.49 -1.81
CA GLU A 361 8.66 -16.37 -2.53
C GLU A 361 10.19 -16.49 -2.51
N LYS A 362 10.76 -16.65 -1.31
CA LYS A 362 12.16 -17.01 -1.11
C LYS A 362 12.28 -18.52 -1.14
N ALA A 363 12.58 -19.08 -2.32
CA ALA A 363 12.75 -20.52 -2.48
C ALA A 363 14.10 -21.04 -1.94
N VAL A 364 15.10 -20.16 -1.83
CA VAL A 364 16.47 -20.49 -1.41
C VAL A 364 16.86 -19.58 -0.24
N GLU A 365 17.36 -20.20 0.82
CA GLU A 365 18.01 -19.55 1.95
C GLU A 365 19.49 -19.93 1.97
N TYR A 366 20.37 -18.99 2.33
CA TYR A 366 21.79 -19.29 2.47
C TYR A 366 22.12 -19.55 3.94
N VAL A 367 22.45 -20.80 4.26
CA VAL A 367 22.77 -21.24 5.61
C VAL A 367 24.26 -21.57 5.74
N PRO A 368 24.84 -21.54 6.96
CA PRO A 368 26.21 -21.99 7.16
C PRO A 368 26.42 -23.41 6.64
N ALA A 369 27.49 -23.64 5.89
CA ALA A 369 27.89 -24.97 5.50
C ALA A 369 28.35 -25.74 6.75
N THR A 370 27.96 -27.00 6.85
CA THR A 370 28.22 -27.84 8.02
C THR A 370 29.43 -28.75 7.82
N VAL A 371 29.90 -29.34 8.91
CA VAL A 371 30.98 -30.34 8.85
C VAL A 371 30.59 -31.53 7.96
N ALA A 372 29.31 -31.96 7.98
CA ALA A 372 28.78 -33.00 7.09
C ALA A 372 28.89 -32.63 5.61
N ASP A 373 28.66 -31.35 5.24
CA ASP A 373 28.85 -30.88 3.87
C ASP A 373 30.32 -30.96 3.45
N MET A 374 31.22 -30.57 4.36
CA MET A 374 32.66 -30.67 4.12
C MET A 374 33.09 -32.12 3.90
N VAL A 375 32.47 -33.08 4.57
CA VAL A 375 32.76 -34.52 4.38
C VAL A 375 31.89 -35.24 3.33
N GLY A 376 31.01 -34.54 2.62
CA GLY A 376 30.28 -35.08 1.48
C GLY A 376 29.05 -35.93 1.84
N GLY A 377 28.42 -35.65 2.98
CA GLY A 377 27.18 -36.29 3.44
C GLY A 377 27.40 -37.45 4.43
N ALA A 378 26.30 -37.91 5.04
CA ALA A 378 26.25 -38.78 6.22
C ALA A 378 26.75 -40.24 6.03
N GLN A 379 27.42 -40.57 4.93
CA GLN A 379 28.13 -41.85 4.80
C GLN A 379 29.59 -41.67 5.20
N VAL A 380 29.81 -41.59 6.52
CA VAL A 380 31.14 -41.82 7.09
C VAL A 380 31.11 -43.24 7.61
N ASP A 381 31.86 -44.13 6.98
CA ASP A 381 32.16 -45.45 7.53
C ASP A 381 32.76 -45.22 8.93
N GLU A 382 32.10 -45.69 10.01
CA GLU A 382 32.47 -45.34 11.40
C GLU A 382 33.94 -45.66 11.74
N ASP A 383 34.57 -46.53 10.94
CA ASP A 383 35.94 -46.98 11.12
C ASP A 383 36.99 -46.25 10.26
N CYS A 384 36.62 -45.37 9.32
CA CYS A 384 37.57 -44.68 8.44
C CYS A 384 37.46 -43.14 8.53
N PRO A 385 38.43 -42.44 9.15
CA PRO A 385 38.37 -40.99 9.25
C PRO A 385 38.58 -40.31 7.89
N VAL A 386 37.83 -39.23 7.65
CA VAL A 386 37.94 -38.46 6.40
C VAL A 386 39.21 -37.61 6.45
N SER A 387 40.12 -37.82 5.49
CA SER A 387 41.39 -37.08 5.44
C SER A 387 41.19 -35.68 4.88
N ILE A 388 41.67 -34.68 5.61
CA ILE A 388 41.66 -33.25 5.27
C ILE A 388 43.09 -32.72 5.41
N SER A 389 43.48 -31.79 4.54
CA SER A 389 44.83 -31.20 4.54
C SER A 389 44.78 -29.71 4.82
N CYS A 390 45.67 -29.21 5.67
CA CYS A 390 45.87 -27.78 5.85
C CYS A 390 46.54 -27.18 4.60
N LEU A 391 46.00 -26.07 4.08
CA LEU A 391 46.69 -25.29 3.05
C LEU A 391 47.11 -23.95 3.65
N LEU A 392 48.40 -23.86 3.95
CA LEU A 392 49.06 -22.64 4.40
C LEU A 392 49.78 -21.99 3.20
N SER A 393 49.44 -20.73 2.90
CA SER A 393 50.14 -19.90 1.91
C SER A 393 51.18 -19.05 2.62
N TRP A 394 52.38 -19.57 2.86
CA TRP A 394 53.46 -18.78 3.45
C TRP A 394 54.15 -17.98 2.35
N LYS A 395 53.54 -16.85 2.00
CA LYS A 395 54.23 -15.75 1.33
C LYS A 395 54.20 -14.55 2.28
N TYR A 396 55.39 -14.16 2.73
CA TYR A 396 55.75 -12.98 3.54
C TYR A 396 55.61 -13.07 5.07
N MET A 397 56.70 -13.47 5.73
CA MET A 397 57.20 -12.81 6.95
C MET A 397 58.71 -12.61 6.81
N SER A 398 59.10 -11.60 6.03
CA SER A 398 60.39 -10.93 6.17
C SER A 398 60.07 -9.45 6.39
N SER A 399 60.70 -8.87 7.41
CA SER A 399 60.58 -7.50 7.93
C SER A 399 59.34 -7.17 8.79
N TYR A 400 59.48 -7.40 10.11
CA TYR A 400 58.94 -6.50 11.12
C TYR A 400 60.04 -6.24 12.16
N SER A 401 60.77 -5.15 11.97
CA SER A 401 61.23 -4.33 13.08
C SER A 401 60.09 -3.40 13.48
N ASP A 402 59.97 -3.18 14.78
CA ASP A 402 59.08 -2.26 15.50
C ASP A 402 57.71 -2.80 15.97
N ALA A 403 57.69 -3.01 17.29
CA ALA A 403 56.56 -3.37 18.13
C ALA A 403 55.46 -2.31 18.14
N PRO A 404 54.18 -2.68 18.35
CA PRO A 404 53.15 -1.72 18.70
C PRO A 404 52.90 -1.69 20.21
N ARG A 405 53.09 -0.51 20.78
CA ARG A 405 52.48 -0.09 22.05
C ARG A 405 50.96 -0.08 21.90
N ARG A 406 50.23 -0.49 22.96
CA ARG A 406 48.79 -0.18 23.13
C ARG A 406 48.53 1.33 22.91
N PRO A 407 47.37 1.69 22.33
CA PRO A 407 46.50 2.57 23.10
C PRO A 407 44.98 2.28 22.94
N GLN A 408 44.26 2.91 23.86
CA GLN A 408 42.83 2.89 24.11
C GLN A 408 41.99 3.52 22.97
N GLY A 409 40.77 2.99 22.82
CA GLY A 409 39.49 3.67 22.49
C GLY A 409 39.42 4.70 21.36
N VAL A 410 38.47 4.51 20.44
CA VAL A 410 37.42 5.48 20.02
C VAL A 410 36.55 4.84 18.92
N TYR A 411 35.23 5.03 19.08
CA TYR A 411 34.14 4.80 18.12
C TYR A 411 34.34 5.56 16.79
N GLN A 412 34.05 4.94 15.62
CA GLN A 412 33.01 5.41 14.66
C GLN A 412 33.05 4.74 13.27
N SER A 413 31.82 4.53 12.78
CA SER A 413 31.28 4.54 11.41
C SER A 413 31.77 3.53 10.35
N ILE A 414 30.81 2.67 9.97
CA ILE A 414 30.71 2.02 8.67
C ILE A 414 30.13 3.04 7.68
N GLU A 415 30.91 3.42 6.67
CA GLU A 415 30.40 3.94 5.39
C GLU A 415 31.06 3.15 4.25
N SER A 416 30.21 2.54 3.43
CA SER A 416 30.33 2.19 2.00
C SER A 416 31.72 1.94 1.40
N MET A 417 31.97 0.70 0.97
CA MET A 417 32.84 0.43 -0.19
C MET A 417 31.99 -0.02 -1.37
N GLY A 418 32.06 0.79 -2.42
CA GLY A 418 31.43 0.58 -3.71
C GLY A 418 31.99 -0.63 -4.46
N VAL A 419 31.15 -1.11 -5.36
CA VAL A 419 31.42 -2.16 -6.34
C VAL A 419 31.49 -1.48 -7.70
N GLU A 420 32.67 -1.45 -8.29
CA GLU A 420 32.93 -1.27 -9.73
C GLU A 420 34.22 -2.06 -10.04
N SER A 421 34.44 -2.75 -11.17
CA SER A 421 33.78 -2.75 -12.48
C SER A 421 34.20 -4.02 -13.25
N ALA A 422 33.39 -4.47 -14.23
CA ALA A 422 33.76 -4.64 -15.65
C ALA A 422 32.66 -5.40 -16.43
N LEU A 423 31.83 -4.71 -17.23
CA LEU A 423 31.83 -4.63 -18.73
C LEU A 423 31.16 -5.85 -19.43
N ALA A 424 30.27 -5.75 -20.42
CA ALA A 424 29.73 -4.65 -21.22
C ALA A 424 28.50 -5.08 -22.08
N ASN A 425 27.70 -4.10 -22.49
CA ASN A 425 26.96 -3.90 -23.78
C ASN A 425 25.42 -3.77 -23.81
N HIS A 426 25.03 -2.65 -24.47
CA HIS A 426 23.74 -2.10 -24.92
C HIS A 426 22.89 -1.37 -23.85
N GLY A 427 22.64 -0.05 -23.87
CA GLY A 427 22.91 1.03 -24.84
C GLY A 427 21.60 1.63 -25.40
N PHE A 428 21.03 2.63 -24.71
CA PHE A 428 20.23 3.80 -25.17
C PHE A 428 19.74 4.55 -23.91
N GLU A 429 20.46 5.59 -23.45
CA GLU A 429 20.17 7.05 -23.56
C GLU A 429 18.82 7.53 -22.99
N HIS A 430 18.58 8.70 -22.37
CA HIS A 430 19.28 9.73 -21.57
C HIS A 430 18.32 10.96 -21.57
N MET A 431 17.81 11.44 -20.42
CA MET A 431 17.49 12.86 -20.07
C MET A 431 16.63 12.86 -18.78
N MET A 432 17.20 13.24 -17.62
CA MET A 432 17.17 14.59 -17.02
C MET A 432 15.72 15.04 -16.70
N ALA A 433 15.29 15.38 -15.48
CA ALA A 433 16.00 16.11 -14.45
C ALA A 433 15.37 16.01 -13.03
N THR A 434 16.25 15.83 -12.03
CA THR A 434 16.40 16.58 -10.75
C THR A 434 15.20 16.89 -9.85
N SER A 435 15.14 16.23 -8.68
CA SER A 435 15.16 16.85 -7.34
C SER A 435 15.01 15.77 -6.24
N SER A 436 16.11 15.38 -5.58
CA SER A 436 16.04 14.75 -4.26
C SER A 436 17.04 15.46 -3.34
N ALA A 437 16.50 16.25 -2.41
CA ALA A 437 17.28 16.85 -1.35
C ALA A 437 17.57 15.80 -0.26
N TYR A 438 18.86 15.73 0.07
CA TYR A 438 19.45 15.07 1.22
C TYR A 438 18.75 15.43 2.54
N THR A 439 18.45 14.42 3.36
CA THR A 439 18.64 14.50 4.81
C THR A 439 19.15 13.18 5.37
N ARG A 440 20.40 13.25 5.87
CA ARG A 440 20.97 12.36 6.88
C ARG A 440 20.07 12.37 8.13
N GLY A 441 19.75 11.20 8.65
CA GLY A 441 19.12 11.01 9.96
C GLY A 441 19.63 9.72 10.57
N GLU A 442 20.50 9.88 11.56
CA GLU A 442 21.25 8.83 12.24
C GLU A 442 20.36 7.87 13.02
N SER A 443 20.68 6.58 12.91
CA SER A 443 20.20 5.51 13.78
C SER A 443 20.85 5.68 15.16
N LEU A 444 20.10 6.21 16.13
CA LEU A 444 20.47 6.18 17.54
C LEU A 444 19.80 5.00 18.25
N SER A 445 20.63 4.03 18.62
CA SER A 445 20.36 3.09 19.69
C SER A 445 20.14 3.84 21.00
N MET A 446 18.99 3.65 21.65
CA MET A 446 18.85 3.90 23.08
C MET A 446 18.56 2.58 23.78
N ALA A 447 19.59 2.08 24.46
CA ALA A 447 19.46 1.20 25.59
C ALA A 447 18.89 1.98 26.79
N ASP A 448 18.18 1.25 27.64
CA ASP A 448 17.96 1.50 29.07
C ASP A 448 17.46 2.88 29.50
N GLN A 449 16.14 3.00 29.67
CA GLN A 449 15.56 3.64 30.86
C GLN A 449 14.36 2.82 31.35
N GLY A 450 14.52 2.23 32.52
CA GLY A 450 13.52 1.39 33.17
C GLY A 450 12.25 2.14 33.55
N LEU A 451 11.13 1.46 33.36
CA LEU A 451 9.88 1.69 34.07
C LEU A 451 9.50 0.36 34.74
N PRO A 452 9.23 0.36 36.06
CA PRO A 452 9.06 -0.87 36.82
C PRO A 452 7.75 -1.56 36.49
N ALA A 453 7.84 -2.87 36.22
CA ALA A 453 6.73 -3.79 36.27
C ALA A 453 6.16 -3.80 37.70
N LEU A 454 4.90 -3.39 37.84
CA LEU A 454 4.10 -3.66 39.02
C LEU A 454 3.78 -5.16 39.02
N ALA A 455 4.61 -5.90 39.74
CA ALA A 455 4.26 -7.21 40.27
C ALA A 455 3.13 -7.02 41.29
N ALA A 456 1.93 -7.51 40.98
CA ALA A 456 0.93 -7.80 41.99
C ALA A 456 1.18 -9.23 42.45
N ALA A 457 1.64 -9.34 43.70
CA ALA A 457 1.87 -10.57 44.41
C ALA A 457 0.55 -11.28 44.70
N ASP A 458 0.62 -12.59 44.55
CA ASP A 458 -0.29 -13.59 45.06
C ASP A 458 -0.22 -13.60 46.60
N GLU A 459 -1.30 -13.24 47.27
CA GLU A 459 -1.55 -13.65 48.66
C GLU A 459 -2.98 -14.17 48.76
N GLY A 460 -3.09 -15.47 49.03
CA GLY A 460 -4.34 -16.15 49.31
C GLY A 460 -4.92 -15.72 50.65
N PHE A 461 -6.25 -15.60 50.70
CA PHE A 461 -6.98 -15.77 51.95
C PHE A 461 -8.37 -16.35 51.69
N ASP A 462 -8.49 -17.61 52.08
CA ASP A 462 -9.59 -18.30 52.76
C ASP A 462 -10.96 -18.47 52.08
N ALA A 463 -11.38 -19.73 52.12
CA ALA A 463 -12.66 -20.24 51.67
C ALA A 463 -13.72 -20.02 52.75
N GLY A 464 -14.88 -19.49 52.37
CA GLY A 464 -16.02 -19.32 53.26
C GLY A 464 -17.33 -19.29 52.47
N GLU A 465 -18.06 -20.39 52.61
CA GLU A 465 -19.44 -20.68 52.22
C GLU A 465 -20.37 -19.46 52.11
N PHE A 466 -21.17 -19.37 51.03
CA PHE A 466 -22.60 -19.09 51.19
C PHE A 466 -23.44 -19.58 50.00
N GLU A 467 -24.63 -20.07 50.36
CA GLU A 467 -25.51 -20.98 49.65
C GLU A 467 -26.23 -20.41 48.43
N ALA A 468 -26.57 -21.33 47.52
CA ALA A 468 -27.49 -21.12 46.42
C ALA A 468 -28.95 -21.06 46.92
N ALA A 469 -29.71 -20.04 46.50
CA ALA A 469 -31.17 -20.08 46.51
C ALA A 469 -31.76 -19.16 45.42
N THR A 470 -32.30 -19.82 44.38
CA THR A 470 -33.56 -19.53 43.66
C THR A 470 -34.17 -18.13 43.71
N TYR A 471 -34.35 -17.54 42.52
CA TYR A 471 -35.34 -16.48 42.28
C TYR A 471 -36.45 -17.00 41.35
N GLN A 472 -37.65 -17.15 41.91
CA GLN A 472 -38.92 -17.12 41.19
C GLN A 472 -39.64 -15.79 41.50
N ASP A 473 -40.04 -15.13 40.42
CA ASP A 473 -41.26 -14.34 40.18
C ASP A 473 -42.09 -13.82 41.39
N MET A 474 -42.27 -12.50 41.47
CA MET A 474 -43.57 -11.80 41.33
C MET A 474 -43.58 -10.41 41.97
N SER A 475 -44.00 -9.44 41.15
CA SER A 475 -44.79 -8.23 41.50
C SER A 475 -44.13 -7.05 42.24
N ARG A 476 -43.85 -5.97 41.48
CA ARG A 476 -44.46 -4.63 41.66
C ARG A 476 -43.93 -3.65 40.61
N GLU A 477 -44.84 -3.15 39.78
CA GLU A 477 -44.62 -2.00 38.91
C GLU A 477 -44.21 -0.76 39.70
N PRO A 478 -43.26 0.03 39.18
CA PRO A 478 -43.32 1.47 39.28
C PRO A 478 -43.46 2.07 37.89
N GLN A 479 -44.61 2.71 37.65
CA GLN A 479 -44.84 3.63 36.56
C GLN A 479 -43.78 4.75 36.60
N MET A 480 -42.76 4.66 35.76
CA MET A 480 -41.85 5.77 35.48
C MET A 480 -42.20 6.37 34.12
N ASN A 481 -42.71 7.59 34.22
CA ASN A 481 -43.07 8.48 33.12
C ASN A 481 -41.90 8.72 32.17
N ALA A 482 -42.23 8.77 30.87
CA ALA A 482 -41.57 9.56 29.83
C ALA A 482 -40.05 9.70 29.95
N ALA A 483 -39.32 8.60 29.68
CA ALA A 483 -37.94 8.72 29.24
C ALA A 483 -37.95 9.43 27.88
N GLU A 484 -37.38 10.62 27.84
CA GLU A 484 -37.08 11.38 26.63
C GLU A 484 -36.42 10.44 25.60
N SER A 485 -37.18 10.06 24.57
CA SER A 485 -36.63 9.34 23.44
C SER A 485 -35.58 10.24 22.80
N LYS A 486 -34.32 9.86 22.92
CA LYS A 486 -33.19 10.40 22.15
C LYS A 486 -33.69 10.66 20.72
N PRO A 487 -33.58 11.88 20.16
CA PRO A 487 -34.17 12.19 18.87
C PRO A 487 -33.57 11.24 17.85
N THR A 488 -34.39 10.30 17.38
CA THR A 488 -34.01 9.42 16.28
C THR A 488 -34.08 10.33 15.06
N ILE A 489 -32.91 10.78 14.58
CA ILE A 489 -32.80 11.55 13.34
C ILE A 489 -33.49 10.72 12.27
N THR A 490 -34.67 11.16 11.84
CA THR A 490 -35.41 10.46 10.80
C THR A 490 -34.69 10.76 9.50
N THR A 491 -34.00 9.75 8.97
CA THR A 491 -33.11 9.78 7.79
C THR A 491 -33.81 10.12 6.47
N LYS A 492 -35.04 10.64 6.51
CA LYS A 492 -35.89 10.87 5.33
C LYS A 492 -35.52 12.12 4.53
N ASP A 493 -34.78 13.07 5.12
CA ASP A 493 -34.55 14.39 4.50
C ASP A 493 -33.08 14.62 4.10
N LEU A 494 -32.27 13.56 3.94
CA LEU A 494 -30.89 13.72 3.46
C LEU A 494 -30.89 14.03 1.96
N LYS A 495 -30.35 15.20 1.57
CA LYS A 495 -30.23 15.59 0.15
C LYS A 495 -28.90 15.08 -0.40
N ALA A 496 -28.99 13.95 -1.10
CA ALA A 496 -27.88 13.43 -1.89
C ALA A 496 -27.63 14.29 -3.14
N MET A 497 -26.38 14.32 -3.58
CA MET A 497 -25.91 15.10 -4.72
C MET A 497 -25.22 14.20 -5.74
N GLY A 498 -25.20 14.65 -6.99
CA GLY A 498 -24.44 14.05 -8.08
C GLY A 498 -23.52 15.07 -8.73
N LEU A 499 -22.77 14.63 -9.73
CA LEU A 499 -21.82 15.46 -10.45
C LEU A 499 -22.38 15.84 -11.83
N ALA A 500 -22.24 17.11 -12.16
CA ALA A 500 -22.61 17.75 -13.41
C ALA A 500 -21.36 18.26 -14.14
N ALA A 501 -21.52 18.62 -15.41
CA ALA A 501 -20.44 19.14 -16.24
C ALA A 501 -20.22 20.64 -16.00
N GLY A 502 -19.02 21.02 -15.54
CA GLY A 502 -18.58 22.40 -15.32
C GLY A 502 -17.85 23.03 -16.51
N GLY A 503 -16.98 23.98 -16.22
CA GLY A 503 -16.12 24.64 -17.20
C GLY A 503 -15.14 23.68 -17.88
N LYS A 504 -14.66 24.04 -19.07
CA LYS A 504 -13.70 23.24 -19.84
C LYS A 504 -12.27 23.47 -19.33
N LEU A 505 -11.56 22.38 -19.07
CA LEU A 505 -10.19 22.38 -18.60
C LEU A 505 -9.27 21.68 -19.62
N VAL A 506 -8.03 22.18 -19.76
CA VAL A 506 -6.95 21.47 -20.45
C VAL A 506 -6.49 20.31 -19.57
N GLN A 507 -6.79 19.07 -19.96
CA GLN A 507 -6.33 17.88 -19.24
C GLN A 507 -6.29 16.68 -20.18
N ASP A 508 -5.12 16.06 -20.28
CA ASP A 508 -4.98 14.77 -20.96
C ASP A 508 -5.39 13.62 -20.03
N ILE A 509 -6.02 12.61 -20.64
CA ILE A 509 -6.18 11.28 -20.06
C ILE A 509 -5.34 10.32 -20.89
N TYR A 510 -4.37 9.68 -20.26
CA TYR A 510 -3.35 8.90 -20.97
C TYR A 510 -3.85 7.51 -21.41
N ARG A 511 -3.37 7.07 -22.58
CA ARG A 511 -3.61 5.72 -23.11
C ARG A 511 -2.88 4.67 -22.28
N ASP A 512 -3.53 3.54 -22.04
CA ASP A 512 -2.93 2.38 -21.40
C ASP A 512 -2.00 1.65 -22.38
N HIS A 513 -0.72 1.61 -22.06
CA HIS A 513 0.30 0.83 -22.78
C HIS A 513 0.63 -0.51 -22.11
N ASN A 514 0.01 -0.81 -20.98
CA ASN A 514 0.29 -2.04 -20.25
C ASN A 514 -0.38 -3.24 -20.93
N PRO A 515 0.27 -4.40 -20.98
CA PRO A 515 -0.36 -5.62 -21.50
C PRO A 515 -1.64 -5.94 -20.72
N ALA A 516 -2.73 -6.30 -21.40
CA ALA A 516 -3.98 -6.69 -20.72
C ALA A 516 -3.79 -7.79 -19.67
N SER A 517 -2.77 -8.64 -19.85
CA SER A 517 -2.43 -9.71 -18.93
C SER A 517 -2.03 -9.23 -17.53
N ILE A 518 -1.58 -7.99 -17.33
CA ILE A 518 -1.15 -7.58 -15.99
C ILE A 518 -2.31 -7.35 -15.02
N TRP A 519 -3.52 -7.10 -15.52
CA TRP A 519 -4.67 -6.68 -14.72
C TRP A 519 -5.33 -7.87 -14.03
N ASN A 520 -5.49 -7.77 -12.70
CA ASN A 520 -6.16 -8.78 -11.89
C ASN A 520 -7.63 -8.39 -11.68
N THR A 521 -8.48 -8.79 -12.61
CA THR A 521 -9.93 -8.49 -12.59
C THR A 521 -10.67 -9.19 -11.45
N GLU A 522 -10.18 -10.33 -10.95
CA GLU A 522 -10.81 -11.02 -9.81
C GLU A 522 -10.61 -10.25 -8.50
N ALA A 523 -9.50 -9.52 -8.39
CA ALA A 523 -9.22 -8.64 -7.27
C ALA A 523 -9.89 -7.27 -7.42
N ALA A 524 -10.69 -7.03 -8.46
CA ALA A 524 -11.37 -5.76 -8.66
C ALA A 524 -12.33 -5.45 -7.50
N ARG A 525 -12.35 -4.19 -7.06
CA ARG A 525 -13.24 -3.72 -5.98
C ARG A 525 -13.94 -2.44 -6.39
N LEU A 526 -15.17 -2.28 -5.95
CA LEU A 526 -15.95 -1.07 -6.13
C LEU A 526 -16.04 -0.28 -4.83
N VAL A 527 -15.69 1.00 -4.90
CA VAL A 527 -15.92 1.98 -3.83
C VAL A 527 -17.00 2.97 -4.28
N HIS A 528 -18.00 3.17 -3.44
CA HIS A 528 -18.94 4.28 -3.58
C HIS A 528 -18.44 5.50 -2.80
N VAL A 529 -18.50 6.67 -3.43
CA VAL A 529 -18.26 7.97 -2.79
C VAL A 529 -19.56 8.76 -2.89
N HIS A 530 -20.30 8.79 -1.79
CA HIS A 530 -21.59 9.49 -1.70
C HIS A 530 -21.34 10.97 -1.44
N ILE A 531 -22.07 11.84 -2.12
CA ILE A 531 -21.97 13.28 -1.92
C ILE A 531 -23.25 13.73 -1.23
N LEU A 532 -23.11 14.35 -0.06
CA LEU A 532 -24.21 14.92 0.71
C LEU A 532 -24.09 16.44 0.70
N ASP A 533 -25.23 17.13 0.70
CA ASP A 533 -25.21 18.56 0.98
C ASP A 533 -24.66 18.81 2.41
N PRO A 534 -24.08 19.98 2.69
CA PRO A 534 -23.44 20.26 3.96
C PRO A 534 -24.35 20.09 5.18
N ALA A 535 -25.63 20.48 5.08
CA ALA A 535 -26.57 20.37 6.19
C ALA A 535 -26.90 18.90 6.48
N SER A 536 -27.09 18.08 5.44
CA SER A 536 -27.27 16.63 5.58
C SER A 536 -26.04 15.96 6.18
N CYS A 537 -24.84 16.33 5.73
CA CYS A 537 -23.60 15.78 6.26
C CYS A 537 -23.40 16.16 7.73
N GLU A 538 -23.65 17.42 8.10
CA GLU A 538 -23.62 17.86 9.51
C GLU A 538 -24.67 17.12 10.35
N ALA A 539 -25.88 16.89 9.83
CA ALA A 539 -26.92 16.15 10.53
C ALA A 539 -26.49 14.70 10.85
N VAL A 540 -25.78 14.04 9.94
CA VAL A 540 -25.26 12.68 10.12
C VAL A 540 -24.05 12.67 11.07
N THR A 541 -23.08 13.56 10.81
CA THR A 541 -21.75 13.50 11.45
C THR A 541 -21.64 14.31 12.73
N HIS A 542 -22.48 15.34 12.90
CA HIS A 542 -22.34 16.44 13.85
C HIS A 542 -21.04 17.26 13.71
N VAL A 543 -20.34 17.11 12.58
CA VAL A 543 -19.16 17.89 12.23
C VAL A 543 -19.59 18.98 11.26
N VAL A 544 -19.22 20.23 11.55
CA VAL A 544 -19.53 21.35 10.66
C VAL A 544 -18.63 21.23 9.42
N PRO A 545 -19.20 21.13 8.21
CA PRO A 545 -18.41 21.08 6.99
C PRO A 545 -17.62 22.38 6.77
N PRO A 546 -16.51 22.33 6.02
CA PRO A 546 -15.80 23.54 5.61
C PRO A 546 -16.72 24.53 4.90
N PRO A 547 -16.48 25.85 5.02
CA PRO A 547 -17.28 26.87 4.33
C PRO A 547 -17.14 26.73 2.80
N PRO A 548 -18.08 27.26 2.01
CA PRO A 548 -18.00 27.25 0.55
C PRO A 548 -16.66 27.82 0.05
N PRO A 549 -16.11 27.31 -1.05
CA PRO A 549 -14.86 27.81 -1.59
C PRO A 549 -15.05 29.22 -2.18
N ILE A 550 -13.96 29.97 -2.26
CA ILE A 550 -13.92 31.25 -2.97
C ILE A 550 -14.34 31.10 -4.43
N ASP A 551 -14.97 32.14 -4.99
CA ASP A 551 -15.32 32.13 -6.42
C ASP A 551 -14.09 32.36 -7.32
N ALA A 552 -14.27 32.16 -8.63
CA ALA A 552 -13.18 32.28 -9.61
C ALA A 552 -12.55 33.69 -9.65
N MET A 553 -13.35 34.74 -9.41
CA MET A 553 -12.84 36.11 -9.42
C MET A 553 -11.99 36.37 -8.18
N GLY A 554 -12.50 36.01 -7.00
CA GLY A 554 -11.76 36.09 -5.74
C GLY A 554 -10.49 35.25 -5.77
N TYR A 555 -10.54 34.04 -6.32
CA TYR A 555 -9.35 33.19 -6.47
C TYR A 555 -8.25 33.87 -7.30
N VAL A 556 -8.62 34.53 -8.40
CA VAL A 556 -7.68 35.29 -9.25
C VAL A 556 -7.17 36.54 -8.54
N GLU A 557 -8.06 37.30 -7.87
CA GLU A 557 -7.72 38.50 -7.12
C GLU A 557 -6.75 38.21 -5.96
N GLU A 558 -6.83 37.01 -5.40
CA GLU A 558 -5.94 36.51 -4.34
C GLU A 558 -4.64 35.90 -4.86
N GLY A 559 -4.41 35.86 -6.17
CA GLY A 559 -3.20 35.28 -6.74
C GLY A 559 -3.17 33.74 -6.73
N GLY A 560 -4.35 33.12 -6.80
CA GLY A 560 -4.52 31.68 -6.93
C GLY A 560 -3.73 31.11 -8.12
N ALA A 561 -3.17 29.91 -7.91
CA ALA A 561 -2.30 29.26 -8.87
C ALA A 561 -3.11 28.53 -9.96
N PHE A 562 -2.67 28.67 -11.19
CA PHE A 562 -3.13 27.85 -12.31
C PHE A 562 -1.95 27.07 -12.87
N PHE A 563 -2.18 25.79 -13.15
CA PHE A 563 -1.16 24.87 -13.62
C PHE A 563 -1.33 24.63 -15.11
N VAL A 564 -0.23 24.83 -15.84
CA VAL A 564 -0.11 24.42 -17.24
C VAL A 564 0.60 23.07 -17.25
N VAL A 565 -0.08 22.06 -17.77
CA VAL A 565 0.46 20.71 -17.89
C VAL A 565 1.09 20.56 -19.27
N GLU A 566 2.20 19.82 -19.35
CA GLU A 566 2.74 19.39 -20.63
C GLU A 566 1.75 18.40 -21.29
N GLU A 567 1.09 18.86 -22.34
CA GLU A 567 0.20 18.01 -23.14
C GLU A 567 1.01 16.90 -23.85
N GLN A 568 0.42 15.72 -23.96
CA GLN A 568 0.93 14.58 -24.73
C GLN A 568 -0.09 14.15 -25.78
N PRO A 569 -0.28 14.91 -26.88
CA PRO A 569 -1.32 14.65 -27.87
C PRO A 569 -1.27 13.25 -28.50
N GLU A 570 -0.08 12.67 -28.64
CA GLU A 570 0.14 11.31 -29.15
C GLU A 570 -0.21 10.20 -28.14
N ASN A 571 -0.31 10.55 -26.85
CA ASN A 571 -0.50 9.60 -25.76
C ASN A 571 -1.87 9.73 -25.07
N ARG A 572 -2.79 10.56 -25.59
CA ARG A 572 -4.10 10.79 -24.97
C ARG A 572 -5.24 10.02 -25.62
N VAL A 573 -6.30 9.77 -24.87
CA VAL A 573 -7.55 9.18 -25.37
C VAL A 573 -8.36 10.17 -26.21
N ASP A 574 -9.28 9.66 -27.04
CA ASP A 574 -9.98 10.46 -28.06
C ASP A 574 -11.20 11.25 -27.54
N GLY A 575 -11.52 11.13 -26.24
CA GLY A 575 -12.75 11.69 -25.65
C GLY A 575 -13.90 10.70 -25.60
N GLY A 576 -14.83 10.89 -24.66
CA GLY A 576 -16.02 10.06 -24.48
C GLY A 576 -17.28 10.64 -25.11
N ASP A 577 -18.34 9.84 -25.17
CA ASP A 577 -19.68 10.26 -25.63
C ASP A 577 -20.36 11.16 -24.57
N PHE A 578 -20.08 12.46 -24.66
CA PHE A 578 -20.70 13.50 -23.82
C PHE A 578 -21.32 14.64 -24.63
N ASP A 579 -21.51 14.46 -25.94
CA ASP A 579 -22.07 15.49 -26.84
C ASP A 579 -23.47 15.95 -26.39
N ASN A 580 -24.23 15.06 -25.75
CA ASN A 580 -25.55 15.33 -25.22
C ASN A 580 -25.56 15.90 -23.79
N VAL A 581 -24.40 16.05 -23.14
CA VAL A 581 -24.30 16.58 -21.78
C VAL A 581 -24.02 18.08 -21.82
N LYS A 582 -25.02 18.84 -21.36
CA LYS A 582 -24.94 20.28 -21.17
C LYS A 582 -24.20 20.61 -19.89
N SER A 583 -23.44 21.70 -19.94
CA SER A 583 -22.80 22.25 -18.77
C SER A 583 -23.80 22.89 -17.80
N VAL A 584 -23.38 23.13 -16.56
CA VAL A 584 -24.24 23.74 -15.54
C VAL A 584 -24.79 25.10 -15.99
N SER A 585 -23.98 25.95 -16.62
CA SER A 585 -24.46 27.26 -17.11
C SER A 585 -25.39 27.12 -18.32
N ALA A 586 -25.17 26.15 -19.21
CA ALA A 586 -26.10 25.87 -20.29
C ALA A 586 -27.46 25.37 -19.78
N MET A 587 -27.44 24.56 -18.71
CA MET A 587 -28.65 24.12 -18.02
C MET A 587 -29.35 25.26 -17.28
N ASP A 588 -28.60 26.16 -16.65
CA ASP A 588 -29.14 27.37 -16.00
C ASP A 588 -29.87 28.26 -17.00
N GLN A 589 -29.27 28.51 -18.16
CA GLN A 589 -29.90 29.26 -19.26
C GLN A 589 -31.19 28.58 -19.73
N GLN A 590 -31.18 27.25 -19.90
CA GLN A 590 -32.37 26.50 -20.31
C GLN A 590 -33.51 26.60 -19.28
N LYS A 591 -33.17 26.59 -17.99
CA LYS A 591 -34.15 26.69 -16.90
C LYS A 591 -34.55 28.11 -16.55
N GLY A 592 -33.92 29.11 -17.18
CA GLY A 592 -34.17 30.52 -16.90
C GLY A 592 -33.67 30.96 -15.52
N VAL A 593 -32.64 30.29 -14.98
CA VAL A 593 -32.01 30.67 -13.72
C VAL A 593 -31.23 31.96 -13.96
N GLN A 594 -31.73 33.07 -13.41
CA GLN A 594 -30.99 34.33 -13.37
C GLN A 594 -30.11 34.36 -12.12
N SER A 595 -28.89 34.86 -12.25
CA SER A 595 -28.07 35.24 -11.08
C SER A 595 -28.85 36.26 -10.26
N GLU A 596 -29.05 36.01 -8.97
CA GLU A 596 -29.74 36.98 -8.11
C GLU A 596 -29.01 38.34 -8.18
N PRO A 597 -29.74 39.46 -8.28
CA PRO A 597 -29.12 40.77 -8.21
C PRO A 597 -28.40 40.89 -6.86
N SER A 598 -27.15 41.35 -6.92
CA SER A 598 -26.30 41.73 -5.77
C SER A 598 -27.13 42.10 -4.54
N LEU A 599 -27.02 41.31 -3.47
CA LEU A 599 -27.60 41.59 -2.16
C LEU A 599 -27.38 43.07 -1.79
N ASP A 600 -28.46 43.83 -1.63
CA ASP A 600 -28.41 45.20 -1.12
C ASP A 600 -28.09 45.13 0.39
N PRO A 601 -26.87 45.49 0.83
CA PRO A 601 -26.48 45.40 2.24
C PRO A 601 -27.31 46.33 3.15
N SER A 602 -28.05 47.28 2.56
CA SER A 602 -28.93 48.20 3.29
C SER A 602 -30.32 47.65 3.57
N GLN A 603 -30.68 46.47 3.02
CA GLN A 603 -31.99 45.83 3.23
C GLN A 603 -31.85 44.34 3.63
N PRO A 604 -31.48 44.05 4.89
CA PRO A 604 -31.37 42.68 5.36
C PRO A 604 -32.74 42.02 5.45
N THR A 605 -33.02 41.09 4.54
CA THR A 605 -34.19 40.21 4.61
C THR A 605 -33.90 39.12 5.64
N ARG A 606 -34.85 38.86 6.55
CA ARG A 606 -34.74 37.84 7.61
C ARG A 606 -34.43 36.46 7.00
N VAL A 607 -33.19 36.01 7.15
CA VAL A 607 -32.74 34.67 6.74
C VAL A 607 -33.31 33.63 7.71
N ARG A 608 -34.40 32.97 7.32
CA ARG A 608 -34.70 31.60 7.76
C ARG A 608 -33.82 30.64 6.94
N PRO A 609 -33.55 29.39 7.38
CA PRO A 609 -32.92 28.39 6.51
C PRO A 609 -33.79 28.31 5.27
N CYS A 610 -33.31 28.91 4.20
CA CYS A 610 -34.12 29.14 3.02
C CYS A 610 -33.93 27.92 2.13
N ASP A 611 -35.03 27.26 1.78
CA ASP A 611 -35.10 26.32 0.65
C ASP A 611 -34.92 27.06 -0.69
N HIS A 612 -33.99 28.02 -0.75
CA HIS A 612 -33.59 28.66 -1.99
C HIS A 612 -32.66 27.69 -2.71
N GLN A 613 -33.07 27.29 -3.91
CA GLN A 613 -32.37 26.34 -4.78
C GLN A 613 -30.96 26.80 -5.22
N PHE A 614 -30.48 27.99 -4.79
CA PHE A 614 -29.37 28.71 -5.43
C PHE A 614 -28.46 29.60 -4.53
N CYS A 615 -28.46 29.51 -3.18
CA CYS A 615 -27.56 30.33 -2.34
C CYS A 615 -26.22 29.63 -2.03
N ASN A 616 -25.09 30.22 -2.43
CA ASN A 616 -23.71 29.77 -2.10
C ASN A 616 -23.12 30.42 -0.84
N VAL A 617 -23.87 31.25 -0.09
CA VAL A 617 -23.34 32.09 1.01
C VAL A 617 -23.98 31.74 2.36
N CYS A 618 -24.96 30.84 2.40
CA CYS A 618 -25.89 30.75 3.50
C CYS A 618 -25.45 29.82 4.65
N VAL A 619 -24.19 29.90 5.13
CA VAL A 619 -23.81 29.44 6.50
C VAL A 619 -22.72 30.35 7.09
N ARG A 620 -23.13 31.16 8.08
CA ARG A 620 -22.34 32.01 9.00
C ARG A 620 -21.59 33.20 8.37
N GLU A 621 -21.67 34.32 9.08
CA GLU A 621 -20.89 35.54 8.84
C GLU A 621 -19.40 35.21 8.84
N VAL A 622 -18.79 35.20 7.65
CA VAL A 622 -17.34 35.17 7.47
C VAL A 622 -16.89 36.63 7.46
N ASP A 623 -16.04 37.01 8.42
CA ASP A 623 -15.41 38.33 8.44
C ASP A 623 -14.64 38.57 7.11
N PRO A 624 -14.98 39.59 6.32
CA PRO A 624 -14.28 39.92 5.07
C PRO A 624 -12.78 40.20 5.26
N LEU A 625 -12.34 40.51 6.48
CA LEU A 625 -10.93 40.71 6.82
C LEU A 625 -10.14 39.38 6.95
N ALA A 626 -10.81 38.23 7.01
CA ALA A 626 -10.16 36.92 7.08
C ALA A 626 -9.66 36.42 5.71
N ILE A 627 -10.28 36.89 4.63
CA ILE A 627 -10.02 36.46 3.25
C ILE A 627 -8.83 37.21 2.62
N THR A 628 -8.60 38.47 3.01
CA THR A 628 -7.77 39.42 2.24
C THR A 628 -6.29 39.52 2.64
N ARG A 629 -5.74 38.59 3.42
CA ARG A 629 -4.30 38.60 3.74
C ARG A 629 -3.73 37.18 3.77
N SER A 630 -3.15 36.71 2.66
CA SER A 630 -1.89 35.96 2.58
C SER A 630 -1.88 34.93 1.44
N PHE A 631 -1.64 35.34 0.20
CA PHE A 631 -1.18 34.43 -0.85
C PHE A 631 -0.17 35.14 -1.76
N THR A 632 1.06 35.28 -1.25
CA THR A 632 2.24 35.62 -2.07
C THR A 632 3.42 34.77 -1.59
N SER A 633 3.37 33.47 -1.83
CA SER A 633 4.52 32.55 -1.81
C SER A 633 4.06 31.17 -2.29
N ALA A 634 4.91 30.44 -3.00
CA ALA A 634 4.70 29.07 -3.49
C ALA A 634 4.69 28.00 -2.36
N GLU A 635 4.17 28.35 -1.19
CA GLU A 635 3.95 27.52 -0.01
C GLU A 635 2.71 28.08 0.71
N PRO A 636 1.75 27.27 1.20
CA PRO A 636 0.57 27.82 1.87
C PRO A 636 0.98 28.46 3.21
N PRO A 637 0.88 29.79 3.36
CA PRO A 637 1.26 30.46 4.59
C PRO A 637 0.13 30.29 5.61
N SER A 638 0.21 29.25 6.43
CA SER A 638 -0.43 29.10 7.76
C SER A 638 -1.58 30.06 8.08
N ARG A 639 -2.70 30.03 7.35
CA ARG A 639 -3.89 30.87 7.63
C ARG A 639 -5.18 30.16 7.29
N GLU A 640 -5.57 29.29 8.23
CA GLU A 640 -6.97 28.96 8.60
C GLU A 640 -6.99 27.97 9.80
N LYS A 641 -5.93 27.95 10.61
CA LYS A 641 -5.85 27.04 11.75
C LYS A 641 -6.37 27.78 12.97
N TRP A 642 -7.60 27.48 13.38
CA TRP A 642 -8.02 27.74 14.76
C TRP A 642 -6.99 27.02 15.65
N PHE A 643 -6.48 27.66 16.69
CA PHE A 643 -5.55 27.02 17.63
C PHE A 643 -6.26 26.84 18.96
N CYS A 644 -6.08 25.68 19.60
CA CYS A 644 -6.56 25.50 20.96
C CYS A 644 -5.91 26.58 21.85
N PRO A 645 -6.68 27.42 22.55
CA PRO A 645 -6.12 28.51 23.35
C PRO A 645 -5.21 27.98 24.47
N THR A 646 -5.47 26.74 24.92
CA THR A 646 -4.74 26.04 25.98
C THR A 646 -3.47 25.38 25.45
N CYS A 647 -3.57 24.42 24.52
CA CYS A 647 -2.43 23.60 24.11
C CYS A 647 -1.70 24.11 22.86
N LYS A 648 -2.20 25.19 22.23
CA LYS A 648 -1.63 25.80 21.01
C LYS A 648 -1.53 24.85 19.80
N ARG A 649 -2.13 23.66 19.88
CA ARG A 649 -2.24 22.74 18.75
C ARG A 649 -3.29 23.26 17.76
N ALA A 650 -3.05 23.08 16.47
CA ALA A 650 -4.04 23.40 15.45
C ALA A 650 -5.29 22.56 15.68
N VAL A 651 -6.45 23.21 15.72
CA VAL A 651 -7.76 22.59 15.76
C VAL A 651 -7.93 21.83 14.45
N SER A 652 -8.10 20.52 14.55
CA SER A 652 -8.23 19.63 13.40
C SER A 652 -9.63 19.65 12.78
N TYR A 653 -10.68 19.90 13.57
CA TYR A 653 -12.06 20.05 13.11
C TYR A 653 -12.89 20.83 14.13
N VAL A 654 -13.99 21.47 13.69
CA VAL A 654 -14.95 22.16 14.57
C VAL A 654 -16.25 21.35 14.61
N ALA A 655 -16.62 20.87 15.80
CA ALA A 655 -17.91 20.22 16.02
C ALA A 655 -19.01 21.25 16.31
N GLY A 656 -20.21 21.04 15.77
CA GLY A 656 -21.38 21.83 16.12
C GLY A 656 -21.84 21.54 17.55
N PHE A 657 -22.31 22.54 18.29
CA PHE A 657 -22.75 22.40 19.70
C PHE A 657 -24.07 21.62 19.89
N SER A 658 -24.50 20.83 18.92
CA SER A 658 -25.79 20.14 18.92
C SER A 658 -25.78 18.75 19.60
N ALA A 659 -24.64 18.29 20.12
CA ALA A 659 -24.56 17.08 20.95
C ALA A 659 -23.55 17.26 22.10
N PRO A 660 -23.73 16.57 23.26
CA PRO A 660 -22.69 16.52 24.28
C PRO A 660 -21.42 15.95 23.64
N MET A 661 -20.27 16.63 23.83
CA MET A 661 -18.97 16.10 23.45
C MET A 661 -18.84 14.65 23.94
N ASN A 662 -18.22 13.78 23.14
CA ASN A 662 -17.74 12.50 23.65
C ASN A 662 -16.98 12.75 24.96
N LEU A 663 -17.19 11.88 25.96
CA LEU A 663 -16.51 12.04 27.24
C LEU A 663 -14.99 12.07 26.98
N PRO A 664 -14.19 12.84 27.75
CA PRO A 664 -12.74 12.81 27.62
C PRO A 664 -12.22 11.36 27.68
N GLY A 665 -11.60 10.88 26.59
CA GLY A 665 -11.20 9.46 26.42
C GLY A 665 -12.07 8.61 25.49
N GLU A 666 -13.25 9.09 25.08
CA GLU A 666 -14.11 8.50 24.03
C GLU A 666 -13.94 9.18 22.66
N GLU A 667 -12.90 10.01 22.53
CA GLU A 667 -12.46 10.58 21.26
C GLU A 667 -11.97 9.43 20.38
N THR A 668 -12.72 9.07 19.33
CA THR A 668 -12.25 8.07 18.37
C THR A 668 -11.07 8.65 17.62
N VAL A 669 -9.86 8.37 18.10
CA VAL A 669 -8.62 8.58 17.38
C VAL A 669 -8.74 7.79 16.06
N ARG A 670 -8.95 8.47 14.94
CA ARG A 670 -9.22 7.88 13.61
C ARG A 670 -7.92 7.33 13.00
N VAL A 671 -7.26 6.41 13.69
CA VAL A 671 -6.09 5.73 13.12
C VAL A 671 -6.63 4.61 12.23
N ARG A 672 -6.89 4.96 10.96
CA ARG A 672 -7.42 4.12 9.87
C ARG A 672 -8.83 3.60 10.11
N VAL A 673 -9.81 4.26 9.49
CA VAL A 673 -11.20 3.82 9.52
C VAL A 673 -11.46 2.88 8.34
N PRO A 674 -11.87 1.62 8.57
CA PRO A 674 -12.13 0.69 7.47
C PRO A 674 -13.27 1.17 6.58
N VAL A 675 -13.18 0.84 5.30
CA VAL A 675 -14.17 1.17 4.26
C VAL A 675 -14.65 -0.12 3.63
N ASN A 676 -15.95 -0.37 3.73
CA ASN A 676 -16.58 -1.50 3.06
C ASN A 676 -16.61 -1.26 1.55
N VAL A 677 -15.99 -2.17 0.81
CA VAL A 677 -15.95 -2.19 -0.65
C VAL A 677 -16.61 -3.45 -1.18
N LEU A 678 -17.26 -3.33 -2.32
CA LEU A 678 -18.00 -4.43 -2.92
C LEU A 678 -17.10 -5.19 -3.91
N GLU A 679 -17.24 -6.51 -3.94
CA GLU A 679 -16.74 -7.29 -5.07
C GLU A 679 -17.51 -6.93 -6.34
N VAL A 680 -16.82 -6.92 -7.48
CA VAL A 680 -17.45 -6.64 -8.77
C VAL A 680 -18.21 -7.90 -9.23
N LYS A 681 -19.43 -8.07 -8.72
CA LYS A 681 -20.35 -9.18 -9.03
C LYS A 681 -21.77 -8.70 -9.30
N ASP A 682 -21.96 -7.41 -9.54
CA ASP A 682 -23.27 -6.77 -9.69
C ASP A 682 -23.83 -6.79 -11.12
N GLY A 683 -23.22 -7.59 -12.02
CA GLY A 683 -23.68 -7.77 -13.40
C GLY A 683 -23.28 -6.65 -14.36
N ARG A 684 -22.47 -5.68 -13.91
CA ARG A 684 -21.89 -4.65 -14.77
C ARG A 684 -20.96 -5.24 -15.83
N VAL A 685 -20.58 -4.42 -16.81
CA VAL A 685 -19.59 -4.81 -17.80
C VAL A 685 -18.24 -5.04 -17.15
N ALA A 686 -17.73 -6.26 -17.32
CA ALA A 686 -16.40 -6.64 -16.85
C ALA A 686 -15.32 -5.76 -17.48
N PHE A 687 -14.33 -5.39 -16.66
CA PHE A 687 -13.15 -4.67 -17.13
C PHE A 687 -12.48 -5.40 -18.29
N LYS A 688 -12.14 -4.65 -19.34
CA LYS A 688 -11.32 -5.10 -20.47
C LYS A 688 -10.32 -4.01 -20.80
N SER A 689 -9.03 -4.35 -20.78
CA SER A 689 -7.98 -3.46 -21.24
C SER A 689 -8.06 -3.28 -22.75
N ILE A 690 -7.66 -2.10 -23.24
CA ILE A 690 -7.59 -1.79 -24.67
C ILE A 690 -6.46 -2.53 -25.37
N GLN A 691 -5.43 -2.94 -24.62
CA GLN A 691 -4.29 -3.66 -25.16
C GLN A 691 -4.66 -5.12 -25.37
N GLN A 692 -5.19 -5.46 -26.55
CA GLN A 692 -5.35 -6.86 -26.91
C GLN A 692 -3.96 -7.49 -27.03
N SER A 693 -3.61 -8.33 -26.05
CA SER A 693 -2.49 -9.25 -26.19
C SER A 693 -2.75 -10.11 -27.42
N ARG A 694 -1.89 -10.01 -28.44
CA ARG A 694 -1.84 -11.02 -29.51
C ARG A 694 -1.58 -12.35 -28.82
N ILE A 695 -2.63 -13.18 -28.74
CA ILE A 695 -2.57 -14.54 -28.21
C ILE A 695 -1.69 -15.39 -29.13
#